data_AF-A0A0J1GNI5-F1
#
_entry.id   AF-A0A0J1GNI5-F1
#
_cell.length_a   1.000
_cell.length_b   1.000
_cell.length_c   1.000
_cell.angle_alpha   90.00
_cell.angle_beta   90.00
_cell.angle_gamma   90.00
#
_symmetry.space_group_name_H-M   'P 1'
#
loop_
_entity.id
_entity.type
_entity.pdbx_description
1 polymer ?
#
loop_
_entity_poly.entity_id
_entity_poly.type
_entity_poly.pdbx_seq_one_letter_code
_entity_poly.pdbx_strand_id
1 'polypeptide(L)'
;MRRYLGITLWAACSLLLAACGGGTDAPTPVAGTPTPVSNTFTVSVDVPSGMSLSQHKTTWFPTAYADAVQDLTEQNFAAVWLDDTGRVFESIDITRWLSLGDGRYELDAGTQFRINAVLLIDPAGVPVYTLGEPLPEGLYMIPLATERLAITLESSLAYYGFTQRVVEDGGWGVFREIFEDAPQGRVLFALQDINNMAVDLRDTLFPKISVQGLTLKELMTLSIVQSMTAGRVERFFTEQAAAIADIQAILSDGYWQVGSFANNSGSGILVDSTQYDGVETTINEFRWEKSGNTDIALSEFFTYFSESTAFGTEDITHQVLTSGGWKGLFSYLQVVFATQTTALLTDAALTQDDEAGITLDANVYSLNGKKMHDFLSSKDNHYVTRYIKDDATFDEGASGFYFTWRPEKETYLLCDTSNDQDTCRVFPIITPDAGYTTLDEVITPLVNIGPDITDVNGFQLSDNVIVELIDDNFFTVRYWTNVAADEWTIQEIGAWAPTTVGGQSLIRFDVPDIIKQLATNYRFNSANLFLVEDRGFVNIGETLLENTEYHYSGFDNDAKAQIISAASRDNLPPFGNCDFGNTSQATAGLFLNAVTECGGDERFNQPRIDSMIDHSLVQIAADGEISAMILREDGTWEQYRHTELDAGNREWTLTADSYLALVPDANDLATFNYWALTNFDYTLNLLAIKQFSQTDNGATINNLMARQYAPNSLAACTTNDSGWDQATTTPVTTRTLDEFNTQAAQCKTIWFDRDPVFTETLLVGNTGDTSDDKALQFASDSSRFLKLSDNFSGDFFLGQYIDSDGCGFNIDIRWKIEDDGTLYYEAIDGSMNERIVLTDTDGLKLSIKAFNHQARWQTDETLQFAATDGEMWSDIVTLIDTSDVPNVVPIEAPEPTPPAEGETGDGTAGDGTGGEKSGDTGGENSETPEEPAGPPAGTILNDGQQCAFLEEPPAP
;
A
#
# COMPACT_ATOMS: atom_id res chain seq x y z
N MET A 1 -38.67 48.49 59.94
CA MET A 1 -37.19 48.52 60.16
C MET A 1 -36.44 47.30 59.62
N ARG A 2 -36.99 46.53 58.66
CA ARG A 2 -36.25 45.66 57.73
C ARG A 2 -36.57 46.00 56.25
N ARG A 3 -36.84 47.28 55.95
CA ARG A 3 -37.16 47.79 54.59
C ARG A 3 -36.49 49.14 54.23
N TYR A 4 -35.41 49.55 54.90
CA TYR A 4 -34.74 50.86 54.66
C TYR A 4 -33.22 50.80 54.42
N LEU A 5 -32.64 49.60 54.25
CA LEU A 5 -31.21 49.41 53.91
C LEU A 5 -30.99 48.90 52.49
N GLY A 6 -32.06 48.70 51.71
CA GLY A 6 -32.03 48.11 50.36
C GLY A 6 -32.26 49.08 49.19
N ILE A 7 -32.33 50.40 49.40
CA ILE A 7 -32.61 51.37 48.31
C ILE A 7 -31.48 52.38 48.09
N THR A 8 -30.51 52.52 49.01
CA THR A 8 -29.38 53.47 48.86
C THR A 8 -28.11 52.87 48.23
N LEU A 9 -28.02 51.55 48.02
CA LEU A 9 -26.83 50.90 47.45
C LEU A 9 -26.83 50.80 45.92
N TRP A 10 -27.93 51.14 45.24
CA TRP A 10 -28.07 50.99 43.77
C TRP A 10 -28.00 52.31 42.98
N ALA A 11 -27.82 53.46 43.65
CA ALA A 11 -27.70 54.76 42.97
C ALA A 11 -26.25 55.29 42.90
N ALA A 12 -25.27 54.61 43.52
CA ALA A 12 -23.86 55.04 43.50
C ALA A 12 -23.01 54.32 42.43
N CYS A 13 -23.56 53.32 41.73
CA CYS A 13 -22.83 52.53 40.73
C CYS A 13 -22.99 53.00 39.27
N SER A 14 -23.67 54.11 39.00
CA SER A 14 -23.97 54.51 37.60
C SER A 14 -23.68 55.96 37.24
N LEU A 15 -22.95 56.72 38.07
CA LEU A 15 -22.48 58.04 37.69
C LEU A 15 -20.99 58.20 37.98
N LEU A 16 -20.23 58.28 36.89
CA LEU A 16 -18.93 58.93 36.72
C LEU A 16 -17.70 58.02 36.57
N LEU A 17 -17.75 57.24 35.48
CA LEU A 17 -16.71 57.38 34.44
C LEU A 17 -16.50 58.88 34.14
N ALA A 18 -15.36 59.45 34.52
CA ALA A 18 -14.59 60.43 33.72
C ALA A 18 -13.41 61.04 34.53
N ALA A 19 -12.21 60.56 34.18
CA ALA A 19 -10.98 61.35 34.02
C ALA A 19 -10.24 61.96 35.24
N CYS A 20 -8.95 61.58 35.29
CA CYS A 20 -7.77 62.34 35.72
C CYS A 20 -7.39 62.42 37.22
N GLY A 21 -6.27 61.73 37.55
CA GLY A 21 -5.08 62.47 37.99
C GLY A 21 -4.46 62.10 39.35
N GLY A 22 -3.42 61.27 39.33
CA GLY A 22 -2.16 61.57 40.03
C GLY A 22 -1.92 61.05 41.46
N GLY A 23 -1.20 59.92 41.54
CA GLY A 23 -0.06 59.63 42.43
C GLY A 23 -0.18 59.75 43.95
N THR A 24 0.13 58.67 44.67
CA THR A 24 1.44 58.48 45.35
C THR A 24 1.43 57.18 46.16
N ASP A 25 2.54 56.44 46.06
CA ASP A 25 2.75 55.09 46.58
C ASP A 25 2.60 54.94 48.10
N ALA A 26 1.92 53.86 48.50
CA ALA A 26 2.26 53.13 49.72
C ALA A 26 2.95 51.83 49.28
N PRO A 27 4.05 51.41 49.94
CA PRO A 27 4.85 50.28 49.49
C PRO A 27 3.99 49.02 49.48
N THR A 28 3.92 48.37 48.32
CA THR A 28 3.43 47.01 48.17
C THR A 28 4.15 46.10 49.17
N PRO A 29 3.45 45.19 49.85
CA PRO A 29 4.14 44.13 50.57
C PRO A 29 4.98 43.40 49.53
N VAL A 30 6.29 43.40 49.73
CA VAL A 30 7.22 42.60 48.92
C VAL A 30 6.75 41.15 49.09
N ALA A 31 6.17 40.60 48.03
CA ALA A 31 6.01 39.16 47.91
C ALA A 31 7.41 38.58 48.11
N GLY A 32 7.59 37.74 49.14
CA GLY A 32 8.80 36.93 49.22
C GLY A 32 8.99 36.21 47.89
N THR A 33 10.24 36.03 47.46
CA THR A 33 10.59 35.15 46.35
C THR A 33 9.72 33.90 46.42
N PRO A 34 8.94 33.56 45.37
CA PRO A 34 8.18 32.33 45.36
C PRO A 34 9.13 31.22 45.77
N THR A 35 8.79 30.44 46.79
CA THR A 35 9.51 29.21 47.07
C THR A 35 9.58 28.43 45.76
N PRO A 36 10.78 28.02 45.28
CA PRO A 36 10.89 27.19 44.10
C PRO A 36 10.01 25.96 44.34
N VAL A 37 8.97 25.79 43.52
CA VAL A 37 8.17 24.57 43.56
C VAL A 37 8.94 23.59 42.71
N SER A 38 9.72 22.73 43.38
CA SER A 38 10.36 21.59 42.75
C SER A 38 9.38 20.43 42.84
N ASN A 39 8.99 19.88 41.69
CA ASN A 39 8.18 18.68 41.60
C ASN A 39 9.06 17.51 41.16
N THR A 40 8.74 16.32 41.67
CA THR A 40 9.34 15.07 41.23
C THR A 40 8.52 14.49 40.08
N PHE A 41 9.19 14.04 39.03
CA PHE A 41 8.61 13.39 37.87
C PHE A 41 9.19 11.98 37.74
N THR A 42 8.33 10.99 37.57
CA THR A 42 8.70 9.63 37.19
C THR A 42 8.48 9.48 35.69
N VAL A 43 9.53 9.16 34.95
CA VAL A 43 9.52 9.12 33.49
C VAL A 43 9.90 7.73 33.02
N SER A 44 9.08 7.14 32.16
CA SER A 44 9.47 6.00 31.31
C SER A 44 9.76 6.50 29.91
N VAL A 45 10.86 6.03 29.32
CA VAL A 45 11.26 6.35 27.95
C VAL A 45 11.16 5.09 27.13
N ASP A 46 10.17 5.05 26.25
CA ASP A 46 9.86 3.90 25.42
C ASP A 46 10.05 4.26 23.95
N VAL A 47 11.04 3.64 23.32
CA VAL A 47 11.41 3.89 21.93
C VAL A 47 11.12 2.64 21.12
N PRO A 48 10.37 2.72 20.00
CA PRO A 48 10.08 1.57 19.17
C PRO A 48 11.34 0.77 18.79
N SER A 49 11.28 -0.55 18.92
CA SER A 49 12.41 -1.42 18.58
C SER A 49 12.77 -1.24 17.11
N GLY A 50 14.08 -1.26 16.87
CA GLY A 50 14.63 -1.08 15.53
C GLY A 50 14.81 0.37 15.09
N MET A 51 14.35 1.39 15.84
CA MET A 51 14.78 2.76 15.56
C MET A 51 16.29 2.91 15.78
N SER A 52 16.95 3.63 14.87
CA SER A 52 18.37 3.91 14.99
C SER A 52 18.59 5.03 15.99
N LEU A 53 19.14 4.69 17.16
CA LEU A 53 19.70 5.66 18.08
C LEU A 53 21.11 5.97 17.56
N SER A 54 21.43 7.25 17.33
CA SER A 54 22.63 7.71 16.60
C SER A 54 24.01 7.37 17.23
N GLN A 55 24.08 6.42 18.18
CA GLN A 55 25.28 5.67 18.54
C GLN A 55 24.98 4.15 18.59
N HIS A 56 25.56 3.42 17.64
CA HIS A 56 25.38 1.96 17.49
C HIS A 56 25.63 1.14 18.76
N LYS A 57 24.65 0.29 19.09
CA LYS A 57 24.88 -1.16 19.29
C LYS A 57 23.78 -1.93 18.57
N THR A 58 24.17 -2.70 17.56
CA THR A 58 23.30 -3.70 16.92
C THR A 58 22.98 -4.82 17.90
N THR A 59 21.71 -4.93 18.31
CA THR A 59 21.11 -6.17 18.81
C THR A 59 20.64 -7.01 17.62
N TRP A 60 20.97 -8.30 17.61
CA TRP A 60 20.71 -9.23 16.49
C TRP A 60 19.40 -10.03 16.63
N PHE A 61 18.56 -9.69 17.61
CA PHE A 61 17.27 -10.33 17.80
C PHE A 61 16.17 -9.31 17.50
N PRO A 62 15.26 -9.56 16.54
CA PRO A 62 14.05 -8.75 16.41
C PRO A 62 13.22 -8.95 17.68
N THR A 63 13.12 -7.90 18.49
CA THR A 63 12.18 -7.83 19.61
C THR A 63 10.88 -7.21 19.08
N ALA A 64 9.75 -7.86 19.36
CA ALA A 64 8.43 -7.46 18.85
C ALA A 64 7.88 -6.17 19.51
N TYR A 65 8.63 -5.56 20.43
CA TYR A 65 8.17 -4.50 21.31
C TYR A 65 9.17 -3.36 21.38
N ALA A 66 8.69 -2.15 21.65
CA ALA A 66 9.52 -1.00 21.94
C ALA A 66 10.50 -1.31 23.10
N ASP A 67 11.75 -0.86 22.99
CA ASP A 67 12.80 -1.13 23.96
C ASP A 67 12.95 0.08 24.88
N ALA A 68 12.73 -0.12 26.19
CA ALA A 68 12.97 0.88 27.21
C ALA A 68 14.44 1.20 27.16
N VAL A 69 14.75 2.47 26.99
CA VAL A 69 16.15 2.86 26.96
C VAL A 69 16.62 2.87 28.40
N GLN A 70 17.27 1.79 28.86
CA GLN A 70 17.68 1.60 30.26
C GLN A 70 18.99 2.33 30.64
N ASP A 71 19.84 2.60 29.64
CA ASP A 71 21.19 3.13 29.82
C ASP A 71 21.27 4.67 29.66
N LEU A 72 20.16 5.39 29.81
CA LEU A 72 20.20 6.85 29.75
C LEU A 72 20.90 7.41 30.98
N THR A 73 21.58 8.52 30.76
CA THR A 73 22.25 9.30 31.81
C THR A 73 21.60 10.68 31.89
N GLU A 74 21.87 11.43 32.96
CA GLU A 74 21.36 12.79 33.14
C GLU A 74 21.58 13.69 31.91
N GLN A 75 22.69 13.52 31.18
CA GLN A 75 23.01 14.33 29.99
C GLN A 75 22.05 14.12 28.80
N ASN A 76 21.30 13.01 28.80
CA ASN A 76 20.33 12.69 27.76
C ASN A 76 19.01 13.47 27.94
N PHE A 77 18.83 14.15 29.08
CA PHE A 77 17.64 14.89 29.42
C PHE A 77 17.93 16.38 29.45
N ALA A 78 17.00 17.17 28.92
CA ALA A 78 16.95 18.61 29.11
C ALA A 78 15.50 19.03 29.32
N ALA A 79 15.25 20.04 30.15
CA ALA A 79 13.91 20.59 30.30
C ALA A 79 13.92 22.06 29.89
N VAL A 80 12.85 22.51 29.24
CA VAL A 80 12.73 23.88 28.70
C VAL A 80 11.34 24.47 28.91
N TRP A 81 11.28 25.78 28.99
CA TRP A 81 10.05 26.57 28.93
C TRP A 81 9.77 27.03 27.50
N LEU A 82 8.51 26.95 27.10
CA LEU A 82 8.00 27.61 25.90
C LEU A 82 7.30 28.93 26.27
N ASP A 83 7.52 29.96 25.46
CA ASP A 83 6.85 31.26 25.57
C ASP A 83 5.40 31.24 25.04
N ASP A 84 4.76 32.41 25.03
CA ASP A 84 3.40 32.60 24.53
C ASP A 84 3.26 32.38 23.01
N THR A 85 4.37 32.25 22.30
CA THR A 85 4.45 31.95 20.86
C THR A 85 4.94 30.53 20.56
N GLY A 86 5.10 29.68 21.60
CA GLY A 86 5.55 28.29 21.45
C GLY A 86 7.04 28.13 21.18
N ARG A 87 7.84 29.19 21.37
CA ARG A 87 9.30 29.17 21.16
C ARG A 87 10.03 28.94 22.46
N VAL A 88 11.22 28.34 22.38
CA VAL A 88 12.03 28.02 23.57
C VAL A 88 12.49 29.32 24.24
N PHE A 89 12.03 29.55 25.46
CA PHE A 89 12.29 30.77 26.23
C PHE A 89 13.49 30.64 27.16
N GLU A 90 13.54 29.56 27.94
CA GLU A 90 14.54 29.34 28.99
C GLU A 90 14.69 27.84 29.29
N SER A 91 15.85 27.42 29.79
CA SER A 91 16.08 26.07 30.31
C SER A 91 15.54 25.91 31.74
N ILE A 92 15.01 24.74 32.07
CA ILE A 92 14.59 24.36 33.42
C ILE A 92 15.70 23.52 34.06
N ASP A 93 16.15 23.92 35.24
CA ASP A 93 17.14 23.16 36.00
C ASP A 93 16.56 21.83 36.49
N ILE A 94 17.19 20.71 36.08
CA ILE A 94 17.00 19.38 36.67
C ILE A 94 17.97 19.30 37.85
N THR A 95 17.43 19.30 39.07
CA THR A 95 18.21 19.41 40.32
C THR A 95 18.55 18.06 40.94
N ARG A 96 17.81 17.02 40.55
CA ARG A 96 18.07 15.61 40.88
C ARG A 96 17.68 14.76 39.69
N TRP A 97 18.51 13.77 39.41
CA TRP A 97 18.24 12.71 38.44
C TRP A 97 18.61 11.36 39.08
N LEU A 98 17.76 10.35 38.91
CA LEU A 98 17.99 9.01 39.40
C LEU A 98 17.45 7.99 38.39
N SER A 99 18.31 7.10 37.90
CA SER A 99 17.86 5.89 37.20
C SER A 99 17.40 4.84 38.22
N LEU A 100 16.24 4.24 37.95
CA LEU A 100 15.68 3.14 38.73
C LEU A 100 16.18 1.77 38.25
N GLY A 101 16.92 1.72 37.15
CA GLY A 101 17.54 0.52 36.60
C GLY A 101 16.64 -0.36 35.73
N ASP A 102 15.38 0.03 35.56
CA ASP A 102 14.33 -0.71 34.85
C ASP A 102 13.73 0.08 33.67
N GLY A 103 14.48 1.04 33.13
CA GLY A 103 14.00 1.96 32.08
C GLY A 103 13.19 3.15 32.60
N ARG A 104 13.03 3.27 33.93
CA ARG A 104 12.39 4.43 34.58
C ARG A 104 13.41 5.37 35.23
N TYR A 105 13.05 6.64 35.26
CA TYR A 105 13.87 7.73 35.75
C TYR A 105 13.07 8.64 36.67
N GLU A 106 13.64 9.03 37.81
CA GLU A 106 13.11 10.10 38.66
C GLU A 106 13.88 11.40 38.42
N LEU A 107 13.14 12.50 38.22
CA LEU A 107 13.67 13.83 37.93
C LEU A 107 13.05 14.84 38.90
N ASP A 108 13.85 15.65 39.59
CA ASP A 108 13.35 16.84 40.30
C ASP A 108 13.60 18.09 39.45
N ALA A 109 12.53 18.66 38.90
CA ALA A 109 12.61 19.86 38.08
C ALA A 109 12.00 21.07 38.80
N GLY A 110 12.62 22.24 38.63
CA GLY A 110 12.19 23.52 39.22
C GLY A 110 10.92 24.11 38.58
N THR A 111 9.89 23.30 38.36
CA THR A 111 8.64 23.69 37.72
C THR A 111 7.42 23.04 38.39
N GLN A 112 6.29 23.73 38.30
CA GLN A 112 4.98 23.15 38.55
C GLN A 112 4.51 22.33 37.33
N PHE A 113 3.44 21.55 37.50
CA PHE A 113 2.82 20.84 36.39
C PHE A 113 2.26 21.84 35.36
N ARG A 114 2.79 21.81 34.12
CA ARG A 114 2.40 22.72 33.03
C ARG A 114 2.53 22.06 31.66
N ILE A 115 1.73 22.55 30.71
CA ILE A 115 1.77 22.12 29.30
C ILE A 115 2.88 22.79 28.48
N ASN A 116 3.45 23.91 28.96
CA ASN A 116 4.52 24.66 28.29
C ASN A 116 5.90 24.48 28.95
N ALA A 117 5.99 23.64 29.99
CA ALA A 117 7.24 23.08 30.47
C ALA A 117 7.44 21.73 29.78
N VAL A 118 8.56 21.53 29.11
CA VAL A 118 8.78 20.37 28.23
C VAL A 118 10.03 19.64 28.66
N LEU A 119 9.92 18.32 28.77
CA LEU A 119 11.08 17.45 28.87
C LEU A 119 11.49 17.02 27.46
N LEU A 120 12.76 17.24 27.12
CA LEU A 120 13.40 16.86 25.87
C LEU A 120 14.38 15.73 26.14
N ILE A 121 14.35 14.72 25.28
CA ILE A 121 15.23 13.55 25.40
C ILE A 121 15.89 13.26 24.05
N ASP A 122 17.20 13.08 24.10
CA ASP A 122 18.00 12.51 23.03
C ASP A 122 18.59 11.19 23.54
N PRO A 123 18.00 10.02 23.18
CA PRO A 123 18.50 8.74 23.65
C PRO A 123 19.93 8.42 23.18
N ALA A 124 20.43 9.11 22.16
CA ALA A 124 21.74 8.87 21.56
C ALA A 124 22.78 9.95 21.92
N GLY A 125 22.38 11.01 22.62
CA GLY A 125 23.22 12.18 22.79
C GLY A 125 22.71 13.17 23.84
N VAL A 126 23.05 14.43 23.63
CA VAL A 126 22.60 15.54 24.49
C VAL A 126 21.56 16.33 23.70
N PRO A 127 20.37 16.58 24.25
CA PRO A 127 19.36 17.40 23.59
C PRO A 127 19.92 18.75 23.14
N VAL A 128 19.84 19.04 21.84
CA VAL A 128 20.29 20.31 21.26
C VAL A 128 19.08 21.16 20.91
N TYR A 129 18.98 22.35 21.51
CA TYR A 129 17.92 23.33 21.25
C TYR A 129 18.48 24.76 21.21
N THR A 130 17.72 25.70 20.64
CA THR A 130 18.10 27.11 20.50
C THR A 130 17.05 28.01 21.12
N LEU A 131 17.46 28.96 21.96
CA LEU A 131 16.55 29.96 22.53
C LEU A 131 15.96 30.86 21.43
N GLY A 132 14.66 31.14 21.52
CA GLY A 132 13.90 31.93 20.54
C GLY A 132 13.46 31.16 19.30
N GLU A 133 13.82 29.88 19.19
CA GLU A 133 13.39 29.02 18.08
C GLU A 133 12.30 28.02 18.52
N PRO A 134 11.55 27.44 17.57
CA PRO A 134 10.65 26.32 17.86
C PRO A 134 11.39 25.13 18.47
N LEU A 135 10.64 24.18 19.05
CA LEU A 135 11.21 22.91 19.45
C LEU A 135 11.88 22.21 18.25
N PRO A 136 13.07 21.62 18.45
CA PRO A 136 13.81 20.96 17.37
C PRO A 136 13.16 19.63 16.97
N GLU A 137 13.31 19.27 15.69
CA GLU A 137 13.00 17.93 15.19
C GLU A 137 13.98 16.88 15.71
N GLY A 138 13.55 15.62 15.77
CA GLY A 138 14.41 14.49 16.09
C GLY A 138 14.68 14.26 17.58
N LEU A 139 13.98 14.96 18.48
CA LEU A 139 14.00 14.72 19.92
C LEU A 139 12.68 14.11 20.39
N TYR A 140 12.74 13.22 21.37
CA TYR A 140 11.56 12.78 22.08
C TYR A 140 11.15 13.86 23.08
N MET A 141 9.84 14.06 23.25
CA MET A 141 9.34 15.18 24.05
C MET A 141 7.99 14.90 24.67
N ILE A 142 7.80 15.44 25.88
CA ILE A 142 6.51 15.42 26.57
C ILE A 142 6.36 16.65 27.46
N PRO A 143 5.15 17.21 27.63
CA PRO A 143 4.93 18.25 28.61
C PRO A 143 5.06 17.69 30.03
N LEU A 144 5.66 18.48 30.93
CA LEU A 144 5.76 18.21 32.37
C LEU A 144 4.41 18.50 33.07
N ALA A 145 3.35 17.82 32.63
CA ALA A 145 1.97 18.10 32.99
C ALA A 145 1.41 17.22 34.13
N THR A 146 2.13 16.16 34.53
CA THR A 146 1.73 15.23 35.60
C THR A 146 2.98 14.61 36.25
N GLU A 147 2.80 13.91 37.39
CA GLU A 147 3.89 13.25 38.13
C GLU A 147 4.47 12.05 37.38
N ARG A 148 3.66 11.32 36.60
CA ARG A 148 4.08 10.12 35.87
C ARG A 148 3.93 10.33 34.37
N LEU A 149 5.03 10.22 33.63
CA LEU A 149 5.12 10.56 32.22
C LEU A 149 5.63 9.35 31.45
N ALA A 150 4.93 8.96 30.37
CA ALA A 150 5.43 7.99 29.40
C ALA A 150 5.77 8.71 28.10
N ILE A 151 7.05 8.67 27.75
CA ILE A 151 7.56 9.26 26.52
C ILE A 151 7.60 8.15 25.49
N THR A 152 6.73 8.28 24.50
CA THR A 152 6.61 7.35 23.37
C THR A 152 6.79 8.13 22.08
N LEU A 153 6.90 7.41 20.95
CA LEU A 153 7.01 8.04 19.64
C LEU A 153 5.77 8.87 19.32
N GLU A 154 4.59 8.30 19.51
CA GLU A 154 3.31 8.95 19.21
C GLU A 154 3.01 10.14 20.11
N SER A 155 3.34 10.07 21.41
CA SER A 155 3.17 11.22 22.31
C SER A 155 4.12 12.36 21.96
N SER A 156 5.34 12.02 21.52
CA SER A 156 6.31 13.00 21.03
C SER A 156 5.87 13.65 19.72
N LEU A 157 5.37 12.88 18.75
CA LEU A 157 4.86 13.41 17.48
C LEU A 157 3.63 14.31 17.69
N ALA A 158 2.68 13.88 18.53
CA ALA A 158 1.50 14.68 18.89
C ALA A 158 1.88 16.01 19.53
N TYR A 159 2.79 15.97 20.52
CA TYR A 159 3.23 17.19 21.20
C TYR A 159 4.06 18.11 20.28
N TYR A 160 4.95 17.54 19.46
CA TYR A 160 5.70 18.30 18.46
C TYR A 160 4.75 19.03 17.51
N GLY A 161 3.81 18.32 16.88
CA GLY A 161 2.81 18.90 15.98
C GLY A 161 1.98 20.00 16.65
N PHE A 162 1.54 19.76 17.88
CA PHE A 162 0.83 20.74 18.70
C PHE A 162 1.67 22.03 18.88
N THR A 163 2.95 21.92 19.24
CA THR A 163 3.81 23.10 19.43
C THR A 163 4.14 23.82 18.11
N GLN A 164 4.30 23.10 17.00
CA GLN A 164 4.46 23.72 15.68
C GLN A 164 3.23 24.54 15.31
N ARG A 165 2.03 24.03 15.58
CA ARG A 165 0.79 24.79 15.37
C ARG A 165 0.74 26.08 16.20
N VAL A 166 1.16 26.03 17.47
CA VAL A 166 1.25 27.23 18.33
C VAL A 166 2.21 28.26 17.75
N VAL A 167 3.34 27.81 17.16
CA VAL A 167 4.30 28.69 16.49
C VAL A 167 3.71 29.32 15.23
N GLU A 168 2.99 28.53 14.42
CA GLU A 168 2.32 29.01 13.19
C GLU A 168 1.23 30.03 13.49
N ASP A 169 0.42 29.78 14.52
CA ASP A 169 -0.65 30.69 14.97
C ASP A 169 -0.11 31.92 15.74
N GLY A 170 1.13 31.84 16.23
CA GLY A 170 1.73 32.85 17.11
C GLY A 170 1.04 32.95 18.47
N GLY A 171 0.46 31.85 18.96
CA GLY A 171 -0.30 31.80 20.20
C GLY A 171 -0.89 30.44 20.55
N TRP A 172 -1.14 30.20 21.84
CA TRP A 172 -1.65 28.92 22.36
C TRP A 172 -3.14 28.62 22.05
N GLY A 173 -3.80 29.46 21.25
CA GLY A 173 -5.18 29.25 20.80
C GLY A 173 -6.16 28.90 21.92
N VAL A 174 -6.85 27.77 21.78
CA VAL A 174 -7.83 27.24 22.76
C VAL A 174 -7.20 26.90 24.12
N PHE A 175 -5.87 26.72 24.17
CA PHE A 175 -5.12 26.42 25.40
C PHE A 175 -4.58 27.68 26.10
N ARG A 176 -4.85 28.89 25.62
CA ARG A 176 -4.32 30.13 26.21
C ARG A 176 -4.64 30.26 27.70
N GLU A 177 -5.88 29.94 28.12
CA GLU A 177 -6.25 30.01 29.54
C GLU A 177 -5.46 29.00 30.39
N ILE A 178 -5.11 27.84 29.83
CA ILE A 178 -4.34 26.79 30.51
C ILE A 178 -2.88 27.20 30.61
N PHE A 179 -2.34 27.85 29.57
CA PHE A 179 -1.02 28.46 29.58
C PHE A 179 -0.88 29.57 30.65
N GLU A 180 -1.85 30.50 30.71
CA GLU A 180 -1.80 31.67 31.60
C GLU A 180 -1.95 31.28 33.09
N ASP A 181 -2.99 30.50 33.42
CA ASP A 181 -3.36 30.22 34.83
C ASP A 181 -2.84 28.87 35.35
N ALA A 182 -2.61 27.89 34.47
CA ALA A 182 -2.15 26.53 34.75
C ALA A 182 -2.77 25.82 35.98
N PRO A 183 -4.11 25.82 36.18
CA PRO A 183 -4.70 25.04 37.25
C PRO A 183 -4.53 23.54 36.96
N GLN A 184 -4.06 22.78 37.94
CA GLN A 184 -3.67 21.37 37.79
C GLN A 184 -4.74 20.50 37.09
N GLY A 185 -6.02 20.69 37.40
CA GLY A 185 -7.11 19.96 36.75
C GLY A 185 -7.25 20.25 35.25
N ARG A 186 -7.06 21.51 34.82
CA ARG A 186 -7.09 21.84 33.38
C ARG A 186 -5.83 21.41 32.65
N VAL A 187 -4.68 21.41 33.33
CA VAL A 187 -3.43 20.87 32.78
C VAL A 187 -3.58 19.36 32.52
N LEU A 188 -4.25 18.64 33.42
CA LEU A 188 -4.54 17.22 33.23
C LEU A 188 -5.46 16.97 32.03
N PHE A 189 -6.55 17.74 31.88
CA PHE A 189 -7.43 17.62 30.70
C PHE A 189 -6.70 17.94 29.38
N ALA A 190 -5.85 18.97 29.37
CA ALA A 190 -5.04 19.28 28.20
C ALA A 190 -4.05 18.17 27.85
N LEU A 191 -3.48 17.51 28.86
CA LEU A 191 -2.65 16.32 28.64
C LEU A 191 -3.47 15.17 28.06
N GLN A 192 -4.70 14.96 28.53
CA GLN A 192 -5.62 13.96 27.98
C GLN A 192 -5.92 14.23 26.50
N ASP A 193 -6.14 15.49 26.12
CA ASP A 193 -6.32 15.88 24.72
C ASP A 193 -5.10 15.55 23.85
N ILE A 194 -3.89 15.82 24.35
CA ILE A 194 -2.63 15.48 23.67
C ILE A 194 -2.47 13.96 23.54
N ASN A 195 -2.83 13.21 24.58
CA ASN A 195 -2.80 11.75 24.55
C ASN A 195 -3.83 11.18 23.57
N ASN A 196 -5.02 11.80 23.43
CA ASN A 196 -6.01 11.41 22.44
C ASN A 196 -5.49 11.63 21.00
N MET A 197 -4.76 12.72 20.75
CA MET A 197 -4.06 12.92 19.48
C MET A 197 -2.98 11.86 19.24
N ALA A 198 -2.22 11.50 20.27
CA ALA A 198 -1.20 10.46 20.19
C ALA A 198 -1.79 9.08 19.88
N VAL A 199 -2.91 8.72 20.51
CA VAL A 199 -3.63 7.47 20.23
C VAL A 199 -4.14 7.44 18.80
N ASP A 200 -4.72 8.53 18.29
CA ASP A 200 -5.17 8.56 16.88
C ASP A 200 -3.99 8.48 15.91
N LEU A 201 -2.86 9.16 16.18
CA LEU A 201 -1.64 9.00 15.39
C LEU A 201 -1.13 7.56 15.40
N ARG A 202 -1.09 6.91 16.57
CA ARG A 202 -0.71 5.50 16.67
C ARG A 202 -1.61 4.61 15.81
N ASP A 203 -2.92 4.80 15.90
CA ASP A 203 -3.91 3.97 15.20
C ASP A 203 -3.95 4.24 13.68
N THR A 204 -3.49 5.39 13.22
CA THR A 204 -3.60 5.82 11.81
C THR A 204 -2.27 5.79 11.04
N LEU A 205 -1.20 6.25 11.66
CA LEU A 205 0.10 6.46 11.03
C LEU A 205 0.97 5.20 11.13
N PHE A 206 1.04 4.58 12.30
CA PHE A 206 1.98 3.47 12.55
C PHE A 206 1.65 2.18 11.77
N PRO A 207 0.39 1.87 11.42
CA PRO A 207 0.10 0.79 10.47
C PRO A 207 0.64 1.03 9.06
N LYS A 208 1.01 2.27 8.71
CA LYS A 208 1.43 2.67 7.35
C LYS A 208 2.93 2.87 7.21
N ILE A 209 3.66 2.92 8.31
CA ILE A 209 5.10 3.20 8.31
C ILE A 209 5.82 2.17 9.16
N SER A 210 7.10 1.94 8.84
CA SER A 210 8.01 1.27 9.74
C SER A 210 8.98 2.26 10.34
N VAL A 211 9.31 2.02 11.59
CA VAL A 211 10.33 2.75 12.34
C VAL A 211 11.71 2.08 12.26
N GLN A 212 11.77 0.86 11.72
CA GLN A 212 12.98 0.05 11.69
C GLN A 212 14.07 0.68 10.79
N GLY A 213 15.25 0.91 11.36
CA GLY A 213 16.40 1.49 10.68
C GLY A 213 16.37 3.01 10.57
N LEU A 214 15.32 3.68 11.07
CA LEU A 214 15.18 5.14 11.00
C LEU A 214 15.52 5.79 12.33
N THR A 215 16.21 6.93 12.28
CA THR A 215 16.23 7.90 13.37
C THR A 215 14.88 8.63 13.45
N LEU A 216 14.53 9.20 14.61
CA LEU A 216 13.31 10.02 14.74
C LEU A 216 13.30 11.19 13.75
N LYS A 217 14.47 11.77 13.49
CA LYS A 217 14.61 12.83 12.51
C LYS A 217 14.26 12.35 11.09
N GLU A 218 14.78 11.21 10.66
CA GLU A 218 14.45 10.66 9.33
C GLU A 218 12.97 10.28 9.24
N LEU A 219 12.40 9.71 10.31
CA LEU A 219 10.97 9.41 10.37
C LEU A 219 10.12 10.68 10.17
N MET A 220 10.48 11.78 10.84
CA MET A 220 9.80 13.08 10.71
C MET A 220 9.99 13.75 9.33
N THR A 221 10.87 13.22 8.47
CA THR A 221 11.01 13.69 7.07
C THR A 221 10.06 12.99 6.09
N LEU A 222 9.41 11.89 6.51
CA LEU A 222 8.42 11.21 5.68
C LEU A 222 7.21 12.12 5.45
N SER A 223 6.74 12.22 4.21
CA SER A 223 5.64 13.10 3.84
C SER A 223 4.35 12.72 4.57
N ILE A 224 4.11 11.41 4.72
CA ILE A 224 2.96 10.89 5.44
C ILE A 224 2.98 11.25 6.92
N VAL A 225 4.14 11.22 7.58
CA VAL A 225 4.29 11.58 8.99
C VAL A 225 3.98 13.06 9.19
N GLN A 226 4.53 13.92 8.33
CA GLN A 226 4.28 15.36 8.37
C GLN A 226 2.80 15.69 8.13
N SER A 227 2.22 15.13 7.07
CA SER A 227 0.82 15.34 6.68
C SER A 227 -0.15 14.89 7.77
N MET A 228 -0.01 13.66 8.29
CA MET A 228 -0.93 13.13 9.30
C MET A 228 -0.78 13.83 10.66
N THR A 229 0.44 14.19 11.06
CA THR A 229 0.68 14.93 12.30
C THR A 229 0.07 16.33 12.23
N ALA A 230 0.35 17.08 11.16
CA ALA A 230 -0.20 18.43 10.98
C ALA A 230 -1.73 18.39 10.84
N GLY A 231 -2.25 17.47 10.03
CA GLY A 231 -3.68 17.31 9.80
C GLY A 231 -4.45 16.97 11.07
N ARG A 232 -3.94 16.05 11.89
CA ARG A 232 -4.61 15.67 13.14
C ARG A 232 -4.65 16.83 14.14
N VAL A 233 -3.57 17.59 14.25
CA VAL A 233 -3.52 18.77 15.12
C VAL A 233 -4.48 19.84 14.62
N GLU A 234 -4.50 20.15 13.32
CA GLU A 234 -5.42 21.13 12.73
C GLU A 234 -6.88 20.77 12.95
N ARG A 235 -7.24 19.50 12.73
CA ARG A 235 -8.59 18.99 12.98
C ARG A 235 -8.98 19.16 14.44
N PHE A 236 -8.12 18.74 15.37
CA PHE A 236 -8.39 18.88 16.80
C PHE A 236 -8.68 20.34 17.20
N PHE A 237 -7.84 21.29 16.78
CA PHE A 237 -8.07 22.71 17.06
C PHE A 237 -9.39 23.23 16.46
N THR A 238 -9.74 22.76 15.26
CA THR A 238 -10.99 23.18 14.59
C THR A 238 -12.22 22.61 15.30
N GLU A 239 -12.18 21.34 15.71
CA GLU A 239 -13.25 20.68 16.47
C GLU A 239 -13.48 21.35 17.84
N GLN A 240 -12.40 21.73 18.54
CA GLN A 240 -12.49 22.43 19.83
C GLN A 240 -13.09 23.85 19.71
N ALA A 241 -12.97 24.48 18.54
CA ALA A 241 -13.55 25.79 18.27
C ALA A 241 -15.02 25.73 17.78
N ALA A 242 -15.59 24.53 17.66
CA ALA A 242 -16.91 24.31 17.08
C ALA A 242 -18.06 24.88 17.94
N ALA A 243 -19.05 25.47 17.28
CA ALA A 243 -20.24 26.02 17.94
C ALA A 243 -21.31 24.95 18.15
N ILE A 244 -22.12 25.06 19.21
CA ILE A 244 -23.26 24.16 19.43
C ILE A 244 -24.18 24.18 18.21
N ALA A 245 -24.54 23.00 17.69
CA ALA A 245 -25.37 22.83 16.51
C ALA A 245 -26.82 22.45 16.84
N ASP A 246 -27.72 22.58 15.85
CA ASP A 246 -29.08 22.06 15.93
C ASP A 246 -29.08 20.59 15.50
N ILE A 247 -29.00 19.66 16.46
CA ILE A 247 -28.91 18.22 16.16
C ILE A 247 -30.17 17.70 15.47
N GLN A 248 -31.34 18.25 15.80
CA GLN A 248 -32.58 17.89 15.12
C GLN A 248 -32.51 18.27 13.64
N ALA A 249 -32.01 19.46 13.32
CA ALA A 249 -31.81 19.87 11.93
C ALA A 249 -30.79 18.97 11.22
N ILE A 250 -29.65 18.67 11.85
CA ILE A 250 -28.62 17.78 11.28
C ILE A 250 -29.20 16.40 10.96
N LEU A 251 -29.92 15.79 11.90
CA LEU A 251 -30.53 14.47 11.69
C LEU A 251 -31.63 14.52 10.62
N SER A 252 -32.42 15.59 10.56
CA SER A 252 -33.47 15.74 9.53
C SER A 252 -32.92 16.00 8.13
N ASP A 253 -31.85 16.78 8.02
CA ASP A 253 -31.18 17.08 6.74
C ASP A 253 -30.27 15.93 6.28
N GLY A 254 -29.81 15.13 7.23
CA GLY A 254 -28.87 14.03 7.05
C GLY A 254 -27.41 14.47 7.21
N TYR A 255 -26.58 13.57 7.74
CA TYR A 255 -25.13 13.75 7.82
C TYR A 255 -24.39 12.54 7.28
N TRP A 256 -23.13 12.77 6.89
CA TRP A 256 -22.31 11.78 6.20
C TRP A 256 -21.07 11.41 7.00
N GLN A 257 -20.71 10.13 6.97
CA GLN A 257 -19.44 9.61 7.46
C GLN A 257 -18.69 8.99 6.28
N VAL A 258 -17.38 9.23 6.20
CA VAL A 258 -16.54 8.77 5.09
C VAL A 258 -15.52 7.79 5.63
N GLY A 259 -15.69 6.52 5.29
CA GLY A 259 -14.78 5.43 5.63
C GLY A 259 -13.93 4.97 4.45
N SER A 260 -12.97 4.10 4.73
CA SER A 260 -12.18 3.42 3.70
C SER A 260 -11.68 2.06 4.19
N PHE A 261 -11.52 1.12 3.26
CA PHE A 261 -11.06 -0.23 3.58
C PHE A 261 -9.99 -0.69 2.59
N ALA A 262 -9.09 -1.56 3.05
CA ALA A 262 -8.08 -2.22 2.22
C ALA A 262 -7.71 -3.59 2.82
N ASN A 263 -7.89 -4.66 2.06
CA ASN A 263 -7.54 -6.03 2.42
C ASN A 263 -7.21 -6.86 1.16
N ASN A 264 -6.87 -8.14 1.33
CA ASN A 264 -6.55 -9.05 0.22
C ASN A 264 -7.74 -9.34 -0.72
N SER A 265 -8.97 -9.01 -0.31
CA SER A 265 -10.17 -9.10 -1.14
C SER A 265 -10.42 -7.83 -1.96
N GLY A 266 -9.80 -6.70 -1.61
CA GLY A 266 -9.94 -5.43 -2.33
C GLY A 266 -9.71 -4.20 -1.46
N SER A 267 -9.85 -3.03 -2.09
CA SER A 267 -9.85 -1.75 -1.37
C SER A 267 -10.95 -0.86 -1.92
N GLY A 268 -11.35 0.14 -1.12
CA GLY A 268 -12.42 1.03 -1.51
C GLY A 268 -12.72 2.11 -0.49
N ILE A 269 -13.74 2.88 -0.82
CA ILE A 269 -14.29 3.96 0.00
C ILE A 269 -15.69 3.54 0.40
N LEU A 270 -16.00 3.68 1.68
CA LEU A 270 -17.34 3.51 2.24
C LEU A 270 -17.84 4.89 2.65
N VAL A 271 -19.09 5.21 2.38
CA VAL A 271 -19.68 6.47 2.81
C VAL A 271 -21.09 6.20 3.28
N ASP A 272 -21.38 6.58 4.52
CA ASP A 272 -22.66 6.30 5.16
C ASP A 272 -23.41 7.61 5.38
N SER A 273 -24.71 7.60 5.13
CA SER A 273 -25.62 8.73 5.40
C SER A 273 -26.62 8.32 6.45
N THR A 274 -26.70 9.07 7.54
CA THR A 274 -27.76 8.88 8.56
C THR A 274 -28.76 10.02 8.48
N GLN A 275 -30.05 9.69 8.39
CA GLN A 275 -31.16 10.65 8.38
C GLN A 275 -32.32 10.17 9.27
N TYR A 276 -33.05 11.12 9.86
CA TYR A 276 -34.24 10.87 10.67
C TYR A 276 -35.37 11.81 10.29
N ASP A 277 -36.50 11.25 9.84
CA ASP A 277 -37.65 12.02 9.35
C ASP A 277 -38.68 12.38 10.46
N GLY A 278 -38.39 12.03 11.71
CA GLY A 278 -39.30 12.18 12.85
C GLY A 278 -40.06 10.91 13.22
N VAL A 279 -39.97 9.85 12.42
CA VAL A 279 -40.56 8.53 12.68
C VAL A 279 -39.53 7.43 12.47
N GLU A 280 -38.86 7.41 11.34
CA GLU A 280 -37.94 6.35 10.92
C GLU A 280 -36.51 6.89 10.78
N THR A 281 -35.54 6.13 11.28
CA THR A 281 -34.12 6.39 10.99
C THR A 281 -33.72 5.59 9.76
N THR A 282 -33.17 6.28 8.77
CA THR A 282 -32.65 5.69 7.54
C THR A 282 -31.14 5.83 7.54
N ILE A 283 -30.43 4.71 7.35
CA ILE A 283 -28.99 4.71 7.10
C ILE A 283 -28.77 4.15 5.70
N ASN A 284 -28.17 4.96 4.82
CA ASN A 284 -27.81 4.54 3.46
C ASN A 284 -26.30 4.39 3.40
N GLU A 285 -25.83 3.21 3.02
CA GLU A 285 -24.42 2.92 2.84
C GLU A 285 -24.07 2.90 1.36
N PHE A 286 -23.05 3.68 1.02
CA PHE A 286 -22.53 3.81 -0.32
C PHE A 286 -21.12 3.28 -0.36
N ARG A 287 -20.79 2.56 -1.41
CA ARG A 287 -19.46 2.00 -1.59
C ARG A 287 -18.94 2.32 -2.97
N TRP A 288 -17.66 2.60 -3.01
CA TRP A 288 -16.86 2.46 -4.21
C TRP A 288 -15.85 1.35 -3.97
N GLU A 289 -15.94 0.29 -4.74
CA GLU A 289 -14.90 -0.72 -4.84
C GLU A 289 -13.91 -0.31 -5.92
N LYS A 290 -12.62 -0.39 -5.59
CA LYS A 290 -11.58 -0.18 -6.58
C LYS A 290 -11.70 -1.21 -7.70
N SER A 291 -12.08 -0.75 -8.90
CA SER A 291 -12.21 -1.60 -10.08
C SER A 291 -11.69 -0.90 -11.34
N GLY A 292 -10.58 -1.41 -11.89
CA GLY A 292 -10.07 -0.91 -13.16
C GLY A 292 -9.62 0.56 -13.13
N ASN A 293 -9.75 1.21 -14.29
CA ASN A 293 -9.52 2.65 -14.50
C ASN A 293 -10.73 3.53 -14.15
N THR A 294 -11.75 3.00 -13.47
CA THR A 294 -12.93 3.80 -13.16
C THR A 294 -12.62 4.78 -12.04
N ASP A 295 -12.98 6.04 -12.25
CA ASP A 295 -12.86 7.05 -11.21
C ASP A 295 -13.87 6.77 -10.07
N ILE A 296 -13.70 7.46 -8.95
CA ILE A 296 -14.49 7.24 -7.74
C ILE A 296 -15.96 7.56 -8.02
N ALA A 297 -16.78 6.50 -8.03
CA ALA A 297 -18.22 6.58 -8.19
C ALA A 297 -18.89 5.75 -7.09
N LEU A 298 -19.54 6.44 -6.15
CA LEU A 298 -20.26 5.81 -5.05
C LEU A 298 -21.57 5.20 -5.54
N SER A 299 -21.80 3.93 -5.23
CA SER A 299 -23.08 3.24 -5.42
C SER A 299 -23.67 2.83 -4.08
N GLU A 300 -24.97 3.08 -3.89
CA GLU A 300 -25.73 2.53 -2.76
C GLU A 300 -25.70 1.00 -2.82
N PHE A 301 -25.28 0.36 -1.73
CA PHE A 301 -25.25 -1.11 -1.67
C PHE A 301 -26.08 -1.68 -0.52
N PHE A 302 -26.35 -0.87 0.52
CA PHE A 302 -27.19 -1.26 1.65
C PHE A 302 -27.98 -0.07 2.17
N THR A 303 -29.21 -0.35 2.61
CA THR A 303 -30.10 0.63 3.24
C THR A 303 -30.80 0.00 4.42
N TYR A 304 -30.66 0.62 5.58
CA TYR A 304 -31.28 0.26 6.83
C TYR A 304 -32.47 1.17 7.14
N PHE A 305 -33.57 0.55 7.60
CA PHE A 305 -34.77 1.19 8.09
C PHE A 305 -35.10 0.69 9.49
N SER A 306 -35.19 1.60 10.46
CA SER A 306 -35.36 1.24 11.87
C SER A 306 -36.63 0.44 12.19
N GLU A 307 -37.68 0.58 11.38
CA GLU A 307 -38.98 -0.07 11.62
C GLU A 307 -39.20 -1.35 10.78
N SER A 308 -38.32 -1.68 9.82
CA SER A 308 -38.64 -2.71 8.82
C SER A 308 -37.50 -3.65 8.41
N THR A 309 -36.26 -3.39 8.81
CA THR A 309 -35.13 -4.28 8.46
C THR A 309 -34.98 -5.42 9.47
N ALA A 310 -34.71 -6.63 8.98
CA ALA A 310 -34.35 -7.79 9.80
C ALA A 310 -32.85 -8.07 9.66
N PHE A 311 -32.13 -8.10 10.79
CA PHE A 311 -30.70 -8.41 10.84
C PHE A 311 -30.44 -9.89 11.08
N GLY A 312 -29.35 -10.40 10.51
CA GLY A 312 -28.81 -11.73 10.76
C GLY A 312 -27.93 -11.76 12.01
N THR A 313 -27.64 -12.96 12.51
CA THR A 313 -26.68 -13.13 13.63
C THR A 313 -25.25 -12.75 13.26
N GLU A 314 -24.94 -12.70 11.96
CA GLU A 314 -23.63 -12.29 11.44
C GLU A 314 -23.40 -10.78 11.52
N ASP A 315 -24.46 -9.98 11.70
CA ASP A 315 -24.40 -8.52 11.83
C ASP A 315 -24.10 -8.07 13.29
N ILE A 316 -23.94 -9.01 14.22
CA ILE A 316 -23.69 -8.73 15.64
C ILE A 316 -22.21 -8.44 15.86
N THR A 317 -21.88 -7.21 16.27
CA THR A 317 -20.49 -6.81 16.58
C THR A 317 -20.18 -6.94 18.07
N HIS A 318 -21.15 -6.60 18.91
CA HIS A 318 -21.05 -6.59 20.36
C HIS A 318 -22.34 -7.12 20.99
N GLN A 319 -22.30 -7.38 22.28
CA GLN A 319 -23.42 -7.71 23.13
C GLN A 319 -23.48 -6.70 24.28
N VAL A 320 -24.70 -6.29 24.63
CA VAL A 320 -24.97 -5.45 25.80
C VAL A 320 -25.68 -6.25 26.87
N LEU A 321 -25.33 -6.02 28.13
CA LEU A 321 -26.04 -6.62 29.25
C LEU A 321 -27.35 -5.86 29.51
N THR A 322 -28.50 -6.50 29.29
CA THR A 322 -29.82 -5.96 29.65
C THR A 322 -30.45 -6.74 30.80
N SER A 323 -31.63 -6.30 31.27
CA SER A 323 -32.40 -7.03 32.29
C SER A 323 -32.79 -8.46 31.87
N GLY A 324 -32.78 -8.74 30.56
CA GLY A 324 -33.04 -10.06 29.98
C GLY A 324 -31.78 -10.92 29.75
N GLY A 325 -30.58 -10.42 30.11
CA GLY A 325 -29.30 -11.05 29.81
C GLY A 325 -28.55 -10.35 28.67
N TRP A 326 -27.55 -11.02 28.11
CA TRP A 326 -26.77 -10.51 26.98
C TRP A 326 -27.62 -10.46 25.70
N LYS A 327 -27.66 -9.30 25.05
CA LYS A 327 -28.30 -9.08 23.75
C LYS A 327 -27.30 -8.59 22.73
N GLY A 328 -27.31 -9.17 21.53
CA GLY A 328 -26.49 -8.71 20.41
C GLY A 328 -26.90 -7.31 19.92
N LEU A 329 -25.91 -6.49 19.59
CA LEU A 329 -26.03 -5.17 18.98
C LEU A 329 -25.69 -5.27 17.50
N PHE A 330 -26.49 -4.62 16.66
CA PHE A 330 -26.26 -4.59 15.20
C PHE A 330 -25.47 -3.37 14.74
N SER A 331 -25.16 -2.43 15.63
CA SER A 331 -24.43 -1.18 15.33
C SER A 331 -25.22 -0.17 14.49
N TYR A 332 -26.53 -0.40 14.29
CA TYR A 332 -27.44 0.54 13.64
C TYR A 332 -28.29 1.22 14.70
N LEU A 333 -28.06 2.53 14.86
CA LEU A 333 -28.74 3.34 15.85
C LEU A 333 -30.05 3.90 15.28
N GLN A 334 -31.14 3.73 16.01
CA GLN A 334 -32.43 4.37 15.77
C GLN A 334 -32.61 5.58 16.69
N VAL A 335 -33.11 6.68 16.14
CA VAL A 335 -33.44 7.89 16.89
C VAL A 335 -34.80 7.71 17.57
N VAL A 336 -34.82 7.71 18.89
CA VAL A 336 -36.03 7.62 19.72
C VAL A 336 -36.75 8.96 19.76
N PHE A 337 -36.00 10.04 19.96
CA PHE A 337 -36.48 11.41 19.80
C PHE A 337 -35.31 12.37 19.59
N ALA A 338 -35.57 13.51 18.95
CA ALA A 338 -34.60 14.59 18.79
C ALA A 338 -35.18 15.94 19.25
N THR A 339 -34.35 16.73 19.92
CA THR A 339 -34.57 18.14 20.23
C THR A 339 -33.51 18.99 19.52
N GLN A 340 -33.60 20.31 19.61
CA GLN A 340 -32.58 21.17 19.00
C GLN A 340 -31.16 20.92 19.53
N THR A 341 -30.99 20.49 20.77
CA THR A 341 -29.65 20.37 21.39
C THR A 341 -29.21 18.93 21.62
N THR A 342 -30.15 18.00 21.74
CA THR A 342 -29.86 16.59 22.05
C THR A 342 -30.82 15.65 21.33
N ALA A 343 -30.32 14.49 20.92
CA ALA A 343 -31.09 13.36 20.43
C ALA A 343 -30.85 12.14 21.32
N LEU A 344 -31.90 11.34 21.55
CA LEU A 344 -31.78 10.03 22.20
C LEU A 344 -31.80 8.96 21.13
N LEU A 345 -30.79 8.10 21.12
CA LEU A 345 -30.66 6.97 20.21
C LEU A 345 -30.61 5.66 20.99
N THR A 346 -31.02 4.57 20.34
CA THR A 346 -30.85 3.21 20.84
C THR A 346 -30.48 2.28 19.69
N ASP A 347 -29.83 1.17 19.94
CA ASP A 347 -29.58 0.16 18.89
C ASP A 347 -30.91 -0.45 18.42
N ALA A 348 -30.97 -0.83 17.14
CA ALA A 348 -32.13 -1.46 16.52
C ALA A 348 -32.64 -2.73 17.23
N ALA A 349 -31.73 -3.49 17.85
CA ALA A 349 -32.06 -4.72 18.59
C ALA A 349 -32.71 -4.45 19.95
N LEU A 350 -32.57 -3.23 20.46
CA LEU A 350 -32.92 -2.86 21.82
C LEU A 350 -34.29 -2.17 21.86
N THR A 351 -35.04 -2.44 22.91
CA THR A 351 -36.27 -1.71 23.20
C THR A 351 -36.00 -0.59 24.20
N GLN A 352 -36.92 0.37 24.29
CA GLN A 352 -36.83 1.44 25.29
C GLN A 352 -36.75 0.90 26.73
N ASP A 353 -37.28 -0.30 26.98
CA ASP A 353 -37.26 -0.96 28.30
C ASP A 353 -35.89 -1.60 28.63
N ASP A 354 -34.97 -1.73 27.67
CA ASP A 354 -33.61 -2.23 27.93
C ASP A 354 -32.71 -1.17 28.59
N GLU A 355 -33.16 0.09 28.65
CA GLU A 355 -32.50 1.23 29.32
C GLU A 355 -31.03 1.51 28.90
N ALA A 356 -30.61 1.02 27.73
CA ALA A 356 -29.24 1.11 27.21
C ALA A 356 -29.13 2.09 26.01
N GLY A 357 -29.83 3.22 26.10
CA GLY A 357 -29.78 4.28 25.08
C GLY A 357 -28.57 5.21 25.25
N ILE A 358 -28.30 5.99 24.21
CA ILE A 358 -27.26 7.02 24.18
C ILE A 358 -27.88 8.39 23.87
N THR A 359 -27.44 9.42 24.57
CA THR A 359 -27.71 10.81 24.23
C THR A 359 -26.62 11.32 23.30
N LEU A 360 -27.01 11.94 22.20
CA LEU A 360 -26.14 12.55 21.19
C LEU A 360 -26.35 14.06 21.18
N ASP A 361 -25.27 14.81 21.20
CA ASP A 361 -25.22 16.23 20.89
C ASP A 361 -24.21 16.48 19.76
N ALA A 362 -24.31 17.64 19.12
CA ALA A 362 -23.44 18.01 18.01
C ALA A 362 -22.96 19.44 18.12
N ASN A 363 -21.70 19.64 17.75
CA ASN A 363 -21.15 20.94 17.39
C ASN A 363 -20.90 20.99 15.89
N VAL A 364 -20.94 22.20 15.34
CA VAL A 364 -20.70 22.50 13.93
C VAL A 364 -19.56 23.48 13.78
N TYR A 365 -18.72 23.24 12.79
CA TYR A 365 -17.61 24.12 12.43
C TYR A 365 -17.57 24.28 10.91
N SER A 366 -17.19 25.48 10.46
CA SER A 366 -17.03 25.74 9.03
C SER A 366 -15.73 25.13 8.55
N LEU A 367 -15.79 24.46 7.41
CA LEU A 367 -14.62 23.92 6.72
C LEU A 367 -14.05 24.88 5.67
N ASN A 368 -14.73 26.00 5.38
CA ASN A 368 -14.32 26.93 4.32
C ASN A 368 -12.84 27.35 4.45
N GLY A 369 -12.06 27.13 3.39
CA GLY A 369 -10.64 27.42 3.29
C GLY A 369 -9.72 26.46 4.05
N LYS A 370 -10.27 25.43 4.73
CA LYS A 370 -9.50 24.37 5.36
C LYS A 370 -9.11 23.30 4.35
N LYS A 371 -7.95 22.66 4.53
CA LYS A 371 -7.53 21.57 3.66
C LYS A 371 -8.37 20.33 3.90
N MET A 372 -8.75 19.64 2.83
CA MET A 372 -9.51 18.39 2.94
C MET A 372 -8.69 17.27 3.60
N HIS A 373 -7.38 17.24 3.37
CA HIS A 373 -6.48 16.24 3.94
C HIS A 373 -6.53 16.21 5.47
N ASP A 374 -6.55 17.38 6.11
CA ASP A 374 -6.51 17.50 7.58
C ASP A 374 -7.72 16.85 8.24
N PHE A 375 -8.90 16.95 7.61
CA PHE A 375 -10.15 16.41 8.15
C PHE A 375 -10.38 14.95 7.78
N LEU A 376 -9.72 14.48 6.72
CA LEU A 376 -9.80 13.12 6.24
C LEU A 376 -8.64 12.24 6.73
N SER A 377 -7.71 12.73 7.56
CA SER A 377 -6.55 11.95 8.04
C SER A 377 -6.79 11.13 9.32
N SER A 378 -8.04 10.92 9.76
CA SER A 378 -8.37 10.07 10.92
C SER A 378 -8.46 8.59 10.58
N LYS A 379 -8.54 7.75 11.62
CA LYS A 379 -8.63 6.29 11.53
C LYS A 379 -9.60 5.80 10.45
N ASP A 380 -10.77 6.41 10.37
CA ASP A 380 -11.81 5.91 9.46
C ASP A 380 -11.59 6.36 8.00
N ASN A 381 -10.95 7.51 7.78
CA ASN A 381 -11.02 8.26 6.52
C ASN A 381 -9.66 8.38 5.81
N HIS A 382 -8.55 8.12 6.51
CA HIS A 382 -7.18 8.42 6.08
C HIS A 382 -6.70 7.74 4.79
N TYR A 383 -7.42 6.79 4.20
CA TYR A 383 -7.10 6.30 2.85
C TYR A 383 -7.79 7.08 1.74
N VAL A 384 -8.73 7.98 2.03
CA VAL A 384 -9.37 8.83 1.01
C VAL A 384 -8.42 9.95 0.56
N THR A 385 -7.56 10.43 1.47
CA THR A 385 -6.62 11.54 1.22
C THR A 385 -5.72 11.31 0.01
N ARG A 386 -5.33 10.06 -0.28
CA ARG A 386 -4.51 9.73 -1.47
C ARG A 386 -5.16 10.14 -2.80
N TYR A 387 -6.48 10.19 -2.85
CA TYR A 387 -7.22 10.57 -4.05
C TYR A 387 -7.55 12.06 -4.11
N ILE A 388 -7.09 12.84 -3.13
CA ILE A 388 -7.35 14.27 -3.04
C ILE A 388 -6.00 14.97 -3.15
N LYS A 389 -5.92 16.10 -3.84
CA LYS A 389 -4.67 16.88 -3.89
C LYS A 389 -4.34 17.46 -2.51
N ASP A 390 -3.06 17.51 -2.15
CA ASP A 390 -2.57 18.04 -0.88
C ASP A 390 -2.96 19.51 -0.62
N ASP A 391 -3.23 20.26 -1.69
CA ASP A 391 -3.64 21.67 -1.65
C ASP A 391 -5.16 21.87 -1.81
N ALA A 392 -5.94 20.79 -1.92
CA ALA A 392 -7.39 20.87 -2.03
C ALA A 392 -7.99 21.40 -0.72
N THR A 393 -8.78 22.46 -0.83
CA THR A 393 -9.50 23.08 0.29
C THR A 393 -11.00 23.01 0.09
N PHE A 394 -11.74 23.00 1.18
CA PHE A 394 -13.19 23.17 1.13
C PHE A 394 -13.57 24.60 0.74
N ASP A 395 -14.63 24.74 -0.05
CA ASP A 395 -15.26 25.99 -0.42
C ASP A 395 -16.35 26.40 0.60
N GLU A 396 -16.95 27.59 0.39
CA GLU A 396 -18.09 28.06 1.18
C GLU A 396 -19.25 27.04 1.24
N GLY A 397 -19.93 26.98 2.37
CA GLY A 397 -21.07 26.07 2.60
C GLY A 397 -20.69 24.74 3.26
N ALA A 398 -19.45 24.26 3.07
CA ALA A 398 -18.98 23.03 3.69
C ALA A 398 -18.85 23.17 5.22
N SER A 399 -19.48 22.24 5.94
CA SER A 399 -19.42 22.17 7.39
C SER A 399 -19.07 20.75 7.86
N GLY A 400 -18.28 20.70 8.93
CA GLY A 400 -18.06 19.47 9.68
C GLY A 400 -18.91 19.48 10.95
N PHE A 401 -19.27 18.29 11.38
CA PHE A 401 -19.95 18.03 12.63
C PHE A 401 -19.02 17.28 13.56
N TYR A 402 -19.02 17.69 14.83
CA TYR A 402 -18.37 16.98 15.92
C TYR A 402 -19.47 16.49 16.85
N PHE A 403 -19.73 15.19 16.80
CA PHE A 403 -20.77 14.56 17.59
C PHE A 403 -20.17 14.11 18.92
N THR A 404 -20.87 14.40 19.99
CA THR A 404 -20.58 13.82 21.31
C THR A 404 -21.74 12.94 21.70
N TRP A 405 -21.48 11.68 21.98
CA TRP A 405 -22.48 10.79 22.55
C TRP A 405 -22.09 10.37 23.97
N ARG A 406 -23.12 10.19 24.79
CA ARG A 406 -23.02 9.79 26.19
C ARG A 406 -24.03 8.67 26.45
N PRO A 407 -23.67 7.59 27.16
CA PRO A 407 -24.65 6.60 27.55
C PRO A 407 -25.56 7.18 28.63
N GLU A 408 -26.87 6.93 28.52
CA GLU A 408 -27.89 7.41 29.48
C GLU A 408 -27.71 6.77 30.86
N LYS A 409 -27.08 5.59 30.91
CA LYS A 409 -26.77 4.81 32.10
C LYS A 409 -25.46 4.07 31.90
N GLU A 410 -24.88 3.60 33.00
CA GLU A 410 -23.75 2.69 32.93
C GLU A 410 -24.10 1.45 32.09
N THR A 411 -23.33 1.21 31.03
CA THR A 411 -23.58 0.18 30.02
C THR A 411 -22.39 -0.78 29.96
N TYR A 412 -22.68 -2.08 29.85
CA TYR A 412 -21.66 -3.14 29.80
C TYR A 412 -21.64 -3.76 28.41
N LEU A 413 -20.53 -3.56 27.69
CA LEU A 413 -20.31 -4.06 26.34
C LEU A 413 -19.33 -5.23 26.35
N LEU A 414 -19.75 -6.35 25.77
CA LEU A 414 -18.93 -7.54 25.53
C LEU A 414 -18.86 -7.77 24.03
N CYS A 415 -17.72 -8.19 23.46
CA CYS A 415 -17.71 -8.57 22.04
C CYS A 415 -18.48 -9.90 21.81
N ASP A 416 -18.80 -10.24 20.56
CA ASP A 416 -19.73 -11.33 20.29
C ASP A 416 -19.20 -12.72 20.72
N THR A 417 -19.82 -13.29 21.76
CA THR A 417 -19.58 -14.67 22.24
C THR A 417 -20.57 -15.69 21.65
N SER A 418 -21.46 -15.28 20.75
CA SER A 418 -22.63 -16.06 20.36
C SER A 418 -22.31 -17.37 19.61
N ASN A 419 -21.12 -17.45 19.00
CA ASN A 419 -20.66 -18.57 18.18
C ASN A 419 -19.37 -19.23 18.72
N ASP A 420 -19.15 -19.18 20.03
CA ASP A 420 -17.94 -19.72 20.70
C ASP A 420 -16.63 -19.13 20.13
N GLN A 421 -16.66 -17.87 19.73
CA GLN A 421 -15.44 -17.17 19.30
C GLN A 421 -14.55 -16.85 20.50
N ASP A 422 -13.24 -17.08 20.35
CA ASP A 422 -12.24 -16.85 21.41
C ASP A 422 -11.81 -15.38 21.55
N THR A 423 -12.40 -14.47 20.77
CA THR A 423 -11.95 -13.07 20.62
C THR A 423 -11.90 -12.30 21.93
N CYS A 424 -12.86 -12.53 22.83
CA CYS A 424 -12.95 -11.83 24.12
C CYS A 424 -12.47 -12.68 25.30
N ARG A 425 -12.04 -13.92 25.07
CA ARG A 425 -11.64 -14.82 26.16
C ARG A 425 -10.33 -14.34 26.78
N VAL A 426 -10.23 -14.40 28.10
CA VAL A 426 -8.98 -14.15 28.82
C VAL A 426 -8.28 -15.46 29.15
N PHE A 427 -6.97 -15.47 28.96
CA PHE A 427 -6.12 -16.64 29.15
C PHE A 427 -5.05 -16.39 30.20
N PRO A 428 -4.71 -17.40 31.03
CA PRO A 428 -3.56 -17.33 31.92
C PRO A 428 -2.26 -17.26 31.11
N ILE A 429 -1.32 -16.42 31.55
CA ILE A 429 0.00 -16.26 30.89
C ILE A 429 0.78 -17.58 30.81
N ILE A 430 0.71 -18.41 31.87
CA ILE A 430 1.49 -19.64 31.99
C ILE A 430 0.87 -20.80 31.17
N THR A 431 -0.44 -20.72 30.91
CA THR A 431 -1.21 -21.77 30.21
C THR A 431 -2.19 -21.16 29.21
N PRO A 432 -1.68 -20.57 28.10
CA PRO A 432 -2.50 -19.79 27.16
C PRO A 432 -3.55 -20.62 26.42
N ASP A 433 -3.40 -21.95 26.38
CA ASP A 433 -4.37 -22.85 25.74
C ASP A 433 -5.56 -23.22 26.65
N ALA A 434 -5.50 -22.85 27.93
CA ALA A 434 -6.51 -23.17 28.94
C ALA A 434 -7.06 -21.87 29.53
N GLY A 435 -8.03 -21.27 28.82
CA GLY A 435 -8.69 -20.05 29.27
C GLY A 435 -9.32 -20.20 30.66
N TYR A 436 -9.43 -19.08 31.37
CA TYR A 436 -10.09 -19.06 32.67
C TYR A 436 -11.56 -19.45 32.53
N THR A 437 -12.07 -20.21 33.50
CA THR A 437 -13.47 -20.72 33.50
C THR A 437 -14.34 -20.06 34.56
N THR A 438 -13.73 -19.54 35.63
CA THR A 438 -14.43 -18.78 36.67
C THR A 438 -13.66 -17.52 37.04
N LEU A 439 -14.37 -16.49 37.52
CA LEU A 439 -13.75 -15.21 37.90
C LEU A 439 -12.70 -15.35 39.03
N ASP A 440 -12.93 -16.29 39.96
CA ASP A 440 -12.00 -16.55 41.07
C ASP A 440 -10.65 -17.10 40.58
N GLU A 441 -10.60 -17.79 39.43
CA GLU A 441 -9.36 -18.32 38.86
C GLU A 441 -8.43 -17.22 38.36
N VAL A 442 -8.95 -16.04 38.00
CA VAL A 442 -8.16 -14.90 37.52
C VAL A 442 -7.48 -14.15 38.67
N ILE A 443 -7.95 -14.35 39.91
CA ILE A 443 -7.44 -13.61 41.07
C ILE A 443 -6.21 -14.33 41.64
N THR A 444 -5.10 -13.60 41.74
CA THR A 444 -3.86 -14.08 42.37
C THR A 444 -4.01 -14.07 43.91
N PRO A 445 -3.91 -15.23 44.58
CA PRO A 445 -3.92 -15.27 46.04
C PRO A 445 -2.70 -14.56 46.64
N LEU A 446 -2.86 -13.86 47.77
CA LEU A 446 -1.77 -13.14 48.46
C LEU A 446 -0.48 -13.96 48.66
N VAL A 447 -0.61 -15.26 48.90
CA VAL A 447 0.52 -16.20 49.12
C VAL A 447 1.30 -16.55 47.86
N ASN A 448 0.73 -16.26 46.69
CA ASN A 448 1.28 -16.58 45.37
C ASN A 448 1.73 -15.33 44.61
N ILE A 449 1.70 -14.14 45.22
CA ILE A 449 2.24 -12.94 44.60
C ILE A 449 3.75 -13.09 44.48
N GLY A 450 4.22 -13.24 43.25
CA GLY A 450 5.64 -13.27 42.94
C GLY A 450 6.25 -11.87 42.78
N PRO A 451 7.58 -11.76 42.89
CA PRO A 451 8.31 -10.59 42.42
C PRO A 451 8.57 -10.62 40.90
N ASP A 452 8.26 -11.73 40.23
CA ASP A 452 8.59 -12.01 38.83
C ASP A 452 7.33 -12.43 38.05
N ILE A 453 7.28 -12.13 36.75
CA ILE A 453 6.13 -12.35 35.89
C ILE A 453 5.78 -13.83 35.73
N THR A 454 6.76 -14.73 35.86
CA THR A 454 6.53 -16.18 35.73
C THR A 454 5.68 -16.76 36.86
N ASP A 455 5.55 -16.02 37.96
CA ASP A 455 4.75 -16.39 39.12
C ASP A 455 3.37 -15.68 39.12
N VAL A 456 3.10 -14.80 38.14
CA VAL A 456 1.89 -14.00 38.06
C VAL A 456 0.73 -14.81 37.50
N ASN A 457 -0.35 -14.91 38.28
CA ASN A 457 -1.64 -15.43 37.81
C ASN A 457 -2.49 -14.27 37.27
N GLY A 458 -2.11 -13.81 36.07
CA GLY A 458 -2.76 -12.71 35.36
C GLY A 458 -3.09 -13.04 33.91
N PHE A 459 -3.67 -12.07 33.22
CA PHE A 459 -4.01 -12.19 31.80
C PHE A 459 -3.40 -11.04 31.00
N GLN A 460 -3.22 -11.29 29.70
CA GLN A 460 -2.74 -10.31 28.74
C GLN A 460 -3.85 -9.31 28.40
N LEU A 461 -3.63 -8.02 28.68
CA LEU A 461 -4.51 -6.93 28.27
C LEU A 461 -4.16 -6.41 26.87
N SER A 462 -2.87 -6.40 26.57
CA SER A 462 -2.28 -6.03 25.28
C SER A 462 -0.95 -6.76 25.11
N ASP A 463 -0.30 -6.69 23.95
CA ASP A 463 0.85 -7.57 23.64
C ASP A 463 2.04 -7.44 24.61
N ASN A 464 2.17 -6.28 25.26
CA ASN A 464 3.22 -5.98 26.23
C ASN A 464 2.67 -5.59 27.61
N VAL A 465 1.38 -5.80 27.89
CA VAL A 465 0.73 -5.44 29.16
C VAL A 465 -0.01 -6.62 29.76
N ILE A 466 0.33 -6.95 31.00
CA ILE A 466 -0.28 -7.97 31.83
C ILE A 466 -1.00 -7.33 33.01
N VAL A 467 -2.21 -7.81 33.30
CA VAL A 467 -3.02 -7.39 34.44
C VAL A 467 -3.04 -8.50 35.48
N GLU A 468 -2.55 -8.19 36.68
CA GLU A 468 -2.61 -9.07 37.85
C GLU A 468 -3.60 -8.52 38.87
N LEU A 469 -4.67 -9.28 39.13
CA LEU A 469 -5.68 -8.96 40.15
C LEU A 469 -5.31 -9.67 41.46
N ILE A 470 -5.15 -8.94 42.56
CA ILE A 470 -4.61 -9.49 43.80
C ILE A 470 -5.67 -9.57 44.90
N ASP A 471 -5.76 -10.72 45.56
CA ASP A 471 -6.57 -10.92 46.77
C ASP A 471 -5.81 -10.52 48.05
N ASP A 472 -5.58 -9.22 48.24
CA ASP A 472 -4.89 -8.65 49.40
C ASP A 472 -5.81 -7.95 50.41
N ASN A 473 -7.13 -8.06 50.23
CA ASN A 473 -8.18 -7.28 50.91
C ASN A 473 -8.19 -5.77 50.60
N PHE A 474 -7.26 -5.27 49.79
CA PHE A 474 -7.27 -3.91 49.25
C PHE A 474 -7.72 -3.88 47.78
N PHE A 475 -7.90 -5.06 47.17
CA PHE A 475 -8.29 -5.27 45.78
C PHE A 475 -7.30 -4.61 44.82
N THR A 476 -6.01 -4.86 45.03
CA THR A 476 -4.94 -4.25 44.24
C THR A 476 -4.90 -4.83 42.83
N VAL A 477 -4.72 -3.97 41.82
CA VAL A 477 -4.34 -4.36 40.44
C VAL A 477 -2.91 -3.95 40.21
N ARG A 478 -2.08 -4.85 39.69
CA ARG A 478 -0.76 -4.51 39.17
C ARG A 478 -0.76 -4.56 37.65
N TYR A 479 -0.32 -3.48 37.05
CA TYR A 479 -0.06 -3.40 35.61
C TYR A 479 1.40 -3.69 35.37
N TRP A 480 1.65 -4.91 34.90
CA TRP A 480 2.97 -5.34 34.47
C TRP A 480 3.15 -4.95 33.02
N THR A 481 4.23 -4.25 32.72
CA THR A 481 4.58 -3.85 31.36
C THR A 481 5.94 -4.41 31.00
N ASN A 482 6.05 -4.99 29.82
CA ASN A 482 7.34 -5.35 29.23
C ASN A 482 7.81 -4.16 28.41
N VAL A 483 8.63 -3.31 29.03
CA VAL A 483 9.18 -2.13 28.37
C VAL A 483 10.56 -2.45 27.79
N ALA A 484 11.37 -3.35 28.37
CA ALA A 484 12.68 -3.73 27.82
C ALA A 484 12.81 -5.24 27.80
N ALA A 485 13.17 -5.80 26.63
CA ALA A 485 13.24 -7.23 26.35
C ALA A 485 13.64 -8.10 27.57
N ASP A 486 12.64 -8.83 28.07
CA ASP A 486 12.65 -9.81 29.17
C ASP A 486 12.52 -9.26 30.61
N GLU A 487 12.37 -7.95 30.81
CA GLU A 487 12.13 -7.37 32.15
C GLU A 487 10.71 -6.80 32.27
N TRP A 488 9.83 -7.62 32.84
CA TRP A 488 8.49 -7.19 33.25
C TRP A 488 8.57 -6.42 34.57
N THR A 489 8.04 -5.20 34.57
CA THR A 489 8.03 -4.35 35.75
C THR A 489 6.62 -3.84 36.03
N ILE A 490 6.34 -3.56 37.31
CA ILE A 490 5.08 -2.95 37.71
C ILE A 490 5.18 -1.44 37.41
N GLN A 491 4.48 -1.01 36.37
CA GLN A 491 4.46 0.38 35.94
C GLN A 491 3.44 1.20 36.73
N GLU A 492 2.29 0.61 37.02
CA GLU A 492 1.19 1.28 37.67
C GLU A 492 0.44 0.33 38.60
N ILE A 493 -0.17 0.89 39.65
CA ILE A 493 -1.00 0.14 40.60
C ILE A 493 -2.39 0.75 40.60
N GLY A 494 -3.38 -0.08 40.27
CA GLY A 494 -4.79 0.28 40.31
C GLY A 494 -5.54 -0.45 41.41
N ALA A 495 -6.87 -0.39 41.32
CA ALA A 495 -7.77 -1.18 42.15
C ALA A 495 -8.80 -1.89 41.28
N TRP A 496 -9.23 -3.07 41.72
CA TRP A 496 -10.35 -3.81 41.15
C TRP A 496 -11.47 -3.93 42.17
N ALA A 497 -12.66 -4.33 41.73
CA ALA A 497 -13.76 -4.61 42.65
C ALA A 497 -14.68 -5.70 42.08
N PRO A 498 -15.11 -6.67 42.90
CA PRO A 498 -16.19 -7.57 42.52
C PRO A 498 -17.52 -6.78 42.57
N THR A 499 -18.37 -6.99 41.57
CA THR A 499 -19.70 -6.38 41.48
C THR A 499 -20.72 -7.36 40.92
N THR A 500 -22.00 -7.01 41.02
CA THR A 500 -23.10 -7.78 40.44
C THR A 500 -24.04 -6.86 39.68
N VAL A 501 -24.23 -7.11 38.39
CA VAL A 501 -25.05 -6.30 37.49
C VAL A 501 -25.95 -7.22 36.67
N GLY A 502 -27.24 -6.92 36.57
CA GLY A 502 -28.18 -7.74 35.80
C GLY A 502 -28.25 -9.22 36.26
N GLY A 503 -27.83 -9.52 37.49
CA GLY A 503 -27.71 -10.90 38.00
C GLY A 503 -26.41 -11.63 37.62
N GLN A 504 -25.53 -10.99 36.85
CA GLN A 504 -24.19 -11.49 36.51
C GLN A 504 -23.15 -11.02 37.52
N SER A 505 -22.23 -11.89 37.91
CA SER A 505 -21.07 -11.51 38.72
C SER A 505 -19.97 -11.00 37.79
N LEU A 506 -19.35 -9.87 38.16
CA LEU A 506 -18.32 -9.22 37.36
C LEU A 506 -17.15 -8.80 38.24
N ILE A 507 -15.96 -8.70 37.66
CA ILE A 507 -14.83 -7.97 38.24
C ILE A 507 -14.61 -6.70 37.43
N ARG A 508 -14.61 -5.52 38.06
CA ARG A 508 -14.31 -4.23 37.40
C ARG A 508 -12.93 -3.72 37.78
N PHE A 509 -12.26 -3.07 36.84
CA PHE A 509 -10.96 -2.42 37.04
C PHE A 509 -10.73 -1.30 36.01
N ASP A 510 -9.91 -0.31 36.37
CA ASP A 510 -9.63 0.86 35.52
C ASP A 510 -8.19 0.84 35.00
N VAL A 511 -8.01 1.01 33.69
CA VAL A 511 -6.73 1.07 32.99
C VAL A 511 -6.21 2.52 32.99
N PRO A 512 -5.11 2.82 33.69
CA PRO A 512 -4.56 4.18 33.76
C PRO A 512 -4.02 4.67 32.40
N ASP A 513 -4.06 5.98 32.16
CA ASP A 513 -3.62 6.57 30.88
C ASP A 513 -2.18 6.21 30.50
N ILE A 514 -1.28 6.15 31.50
CA ILE A 514 0.11 5.73 31.27
C ILE A 514 0.20 4.29 30.74
N ILE A 515 -0.70 3.41 31.18
CA ILE A 515 -0.77 2.03 30.68
C ILE A 515 -1.33 2.01 29.26
N LYS A 516 -2.33 2.84 28.94
CA LYS A 516 -2.87 2.94 27.58
C LYS A 516 -1.84 3.46 26.57
N GLN A 517 -0.97 4.38 26.98
CA GLN A 517 0.12 4.91 26.15
C GLN A 517 1.17 3.83 25.88
N LEU A 518 1.54 3.04 26.89
CA LEU A 518 2.53 1.97 26.75
C LEU A 518 1.96 0.71 26.07
N ALA A 519 0.64 0.53 26.06
CA ALA A 519 -0.01 -0.66 25.52
C ALA A 519 0.10 -0.73 23.99
N THR A 520 0.75 -1.79 23.52
CA THR A 520 0.76 -2.20 22.11
C THR A 520 -0.54 -2.93 21.77
N ASN A 521 -1.27 -2.47 20.75
CA ASN A 521 -2.54 -3.06 20.29
C ASN A 521 -3.67 -3.07 21.35
N TYR A 522 -3.82 -2.00 22.12
CA TYR A 522 -4.96 -1.85 23.04
C TYR A 522 -6.29 -1.80 22.28
N ARG A 523 -7.16 -2.80 22.52
CA ARG A 523 -8.37 -3.08 21.73
C ARG A 523 -9.68 -2.46 22.24
N PHE A 524 -9.65 -1.71 23.34
CA PHE A 524 -10.84 -1.14 23.97
C PHE A 524 -10.90 0.37 23.78
N ASN A 525 -12.11 0.93 23.80
CA ASN A 525 -12.31 2.38 23.71
C ASN A 525 -12.29 3.02 25.10
N SER A 526 -12.80 2.31 26.10
CA SER A 526 -12.91 2.79 27.48
C SER A 526 -11.69 2.41 28.34
N ALA A 527 -11.47 3.18 29.41
CA ALA A 527 -10.52 2.84 30.47
C ALA A 527 -11.13 1.90 31.53
N ASN A 528 -12.45 1.80 31.61
CA ASN A 528 -13.14 1.00 32.61
C ASN A 528 -13.45 -0.37 32.01
N LEU A 529 -12.75 -1.40 32.43
CA LEU A 529 -12.91 -2.75 31.91
C LEU A 529 -13.57 -3.65 32.94
N PHE A 530 -14.14 -4.76 32.46
CA PHE A 530 -14.68 -5.78 33.33
C PHE A 530 -14.38 -7.19 32.82
N LEU A 531 -14.38 -8.14 33.75
CA LEU A 531 -14.37 -9.58 33.47
C LEU A 531 -15.72 -10.19 33.84
N VAL A 532 -16.20 -11.13 33.03
CA VAL A 532 -17.45 -11.86 33.26
C VAL A 532 -17.32 -13.33 32.90
N GLU A 533 -17.98 -14.21 33.67
CA GLU A 533 -18.19 -15.60 33.25
C GLU A 533 -19.38 -15.67 32.28
N ASP A 534 -19.12 -16.07 31.04
CA ASP A 534 -20.16 -16.36 30.04
C ASP A 534 -19.80 -17.66 29.29
N ARG A 535 -20.80 -18.52 29.10
CA ARG A 535 -20.67 -19.81 28.39
C ARG A 535 -19.52 -20.71 28.86
N GLY A 536 -19.17 -20.65 30.15
CA GLY A 536 -18.13 -21.50 30.76
C GLY A 536 -16.71 -20.95 30.61
N PHE A 537 -16.57 -19.69 30.20
CA PHE A 537 -15.28 -19.00 30.08
C PHE A 537 -15.36 -17.61 30.71
N VAL A 538 -14.21 -17.11 31.17
CA VAL A 538 -14.07 -15.71 31.52
C VAL A 538 -13.76 -14.91 30.27
N ASN A 539 -14.55 -13.87 30.04
CA ASN A 539 -14.39 -12.94 28.94
C ASN A 539 -14.18 -11.53 29.47
N ILE A 540 -13.47 -10.71 28.70
CA ILE A 540 -13.24 -9.29 28.99
C ILE A 540 -14.14 -8.41 28.12
N GLY A 541 -14.69 -7.37 28.73
CA GLY A 541 -15.48 -6.34 28.06
C GLY A 541 -15.17 -4.94 28.62
N GLU A 542 -15.86 -3.94 28.08
CA GLU A 542 -15.73 -2.54 28.49
C GLU A 542 -17.00 -2.01 29.14
N THR A 543 -16.81 -1.20 30.18
CA THR A 543 -17.89 -0.45 30.83
C THR A 543 -17.89 0.97 30.30
N LEU A 544 -19.04 1.39 29.79
CA LEU A 544 -19.31 2.78 29.44
C LEU A 544 -20.02 3.42 30.63
N LEU A 545 -19.35 4.34 31.35
CA LEU A 545 -19.98 4.97 32.53
C LEU A 545 -21.04 5.99 32.08
N GLU A 546 -22.08 6.15 32.89
CA GLU A 546 -23.09 7.18 32.71
C GLU A 546 -22.44 8.56 32.50
N ASN A 547 -22.90 9.29 31.47
CA ASN A 547 -22.35 10.60 31.09
C ASN A 547 -20.89 10.63 30.61
N THR A 548 -20.23 9.48 30.41
CA THR A 548 -18.92 9.46 29.74
C THR A 548 -19.08 9.94 28.30
N GLU A 549 -18.18 10.82 27.87
CA GLU A 549 -18.22 11.40 26.53
C GLU A 549 -17.40 10.56 25.56
N TYR A 550 -18.00 10.30 24.40
CA TYR A 550 -17.37 9.68 23.25
C TYR A 550 -17.63 10.55 22.03
N HIS A 551 -16.72 10.54 21.08
CA HIS A 551 -16.77 11.48 19.97
C HIS A 551 -16.56 10.80 18.63
N TYR A 552 -17.23 11.34 17.62
CA TYR A 552 -17.00 11.04 16.21
C TYR A 552 -17.33 12.26 15.36
N SER A 553 -16.84 12.28 14.12
CA SER A 553 -17.07 13.41 13.23
C SER A 553 -17.89 12.99 12.01
N GLY A 554 -18.61 13.96 11.45
CA GLY A 554 -19.37 13.80 10.22
C GLY A 554 -19.32 15.06 9.36
N PHE A 555 -19.93 14.99 8.19
CA PHE A 555 -19.94 16.06 7.20
C PHE A 555 -21.38 16.36 6.76
N ASP A 556 -21.63 17.61 6.41
CA ASP A 556 -22.87 17.98 5.73
C ASP A 556 -22.87 17.55 4.25
N ASN A 557 -24.01 17.75 3.59
CA ASN A 557 -24.19 17.41 2.18
C ASN A 557 -23.20 18.16 1.27
N ASP A 558 -22.88 19.42 1.58
CA ASP A 558 -21.98 20.25 0.77
C ASP A 558 -20.53 19.79 0.90
N ALA A 559 -20.04 19.57 2.13
CA ALA A 559 -18.72 19.02 2.39
C ALA A 559 -18.56 17.64 1.75
N LYS A 560 -19.56 16.76 1.87
CA LYS A 560 -19.53 15.45 1.20
C LYS A 560 -19.46 15.60 -0.32
N ALA A 561 -20.26 16.47 -0.93
CA ALA A 561 -20.23 16.69 -2.38
C ALA A 561 -18.86 17.20 -2.85
N GLN A 562 -18.24 18.10 -2.08
CA GLN A 562 -16.90 18.61 -2.36
C GLN A 562 -15.82 17.54 -2.20
N ILE A 563 -15.86 16.71 -1.13
CA ILE A 563 -14.93 15.60 -0.93
C ILE A 563 -14.99 14.63 -2.11
N ILE A 564 -16.18 14.20 -2.51
CA ILE A 564 -16.34 13.25 -3.62
C ILE A 564 -15.99 13.90 -4.96
N SER A 565 -16.24 15.19 -5.16
CA SER A 565 -15.81 15.90 -6.36
C SER A 565 -14.29 16.09 -6.42
N ALA A 566 -13.63 16.20 -5.28
CA ALA A 566 -12.18 16.33 -5.20
C ALA A 566 -11.47 14.98 -5.27
N ALA A 567 -12.11 13.90 -4.81
CA ALA A 567 -11.58 12.56 -4.84
C ALA A 567 -11.53 12.02 -6.27
N SER A 568 -10.34 11.88 -6.83
CA SER A 568 -10.12 11.34 -8.16
C SER A 568 -8.83 10.51 -8.23
N ARG A 569 -8.84 9.46 -9.04
CA ARG A 569 -7.63 8.68 -9.36
C ARG A 569 -6.56 9.53 -10.07
N ASP A 570 -6.95 10.61 -10.74
CA ASP A 570 -6.01 11.54 -11.39
C ASP A 570 -5.15 12.33 -10.39
N ASN A 571 -5.52 12.34 -9.11
CA ASN A 571 -4.73 12.97 -8.05
C ASN A 571 -3.65 12.05 -7.47
N LEU A 572 -3.66 10.76 -7.83
CA LEU A 572 -2.58 9.85 -7.47
C LEU A 572 -1.27 10.32 -8.13
N PRO A 573 -0.11 10.00 -7.54
CA PRO A 573 1.16 10.23 -8.21
C PRO A 573 1.13 9.64 -9.62
N PRO A 574 1.67 10.34 -10.63
CA PRO A 574 1.65 9.87 -12.00
C PRO A 574 2.27 8.48 -12.07
N PHE A 575 1.68 7.60 -12.90
CA PHE A 575 2.23 6.27 -13.14
C PHE A 575 3.70 6.40 -13.53
N GLY A 576 4.58 5.71 -12.81
CA GLY A 576 6.01 5.79 -13.07
C GLY A 576 6.87 5.08 -12.07
N ASN A 577 8.17 5.10 -12.36
CA ASN A 577 9.19 4.51 -11.52
C ASN A 577 9.45 5.42 -10.29
N CYS A 578 9.26 4.90 -9.09
CA CYS A 578 9.40 5.67 -7.86
C CYS A 578 10.71 5.37 -7.13
N ASP A 579 11.75 6.18 -7.36
CA ASP A 579 13.09 5.96 -6.81
C ASP A 579 13.22 6.21 -5.29
N PHE A 580 12.18 6.73 -4.64
CA PHE A 580 12.17 6.95 -3.20
C PHE A 580 12.47 5.66 -2.43
N GLY A 581 13.41 5.69 -1.48
CA GLY A 581 13.75 4.54 -0.66
C GLY A 581 14.57 3.44 -1.35
N ASN A 582 15.03 3.62 -2.60
CA ASN A 582 15.98 2.70 -3.21
C ASN A 582 17.29 2.68 -2.42
N THR A 583 17.73 1.48 -2.02
CA THR A 583 18.93 1.32 -1.17
C THR A 583 19.50 -0.09 -1.26
N SER A 584 20.81 -0.22 -1.07
CA SER A 584 21.50 -1.50 -0.90
C SER A 584 21.64 -1.93 0.57
N GLN A 585 21.13 -1.14 1.50
CA GLN A 585 21.05 -1.45 2.93
C GLN A 585 19.59 -1.62 3.33
N ALA A 586 18.88 -2.49 2.63
CA ALA A 586 17.44 -2.62 2.82
C ALA A 586 17.06 -3.38 4.08
N THR A 587 15.90 -3.02 4.61
CA THR A 587 15.17 -3.79 5.63
C THR A 587 13.71 -3.87 5.19
N ALA A 588 12.97 -4.84 5.73
CA ALA A 588 11.51 -4.91 5.51
C ALA A 588 10.81 -3.60 5.93
N GLY A 589 11.31 -2.94 6.98
CA GLY A 589 10.80 -1.65 7.41
C GLY A 589 11.03 -0.51 6.42
N LEU A 590 12.26 -0.37 5.90
CA LEU A 590 12.55 0.62 4.85
C LEU A 590 11.74 0.36 3.59
N PHE A 591 11.46 -0.92 3.29
CA PHE A 591 10.61 -1.30 2.16
C PHE A 591 9.16 -0.82 2.36
N LEU A 592 8.55 -1.03 3.53
CA LEU A 592 7.21 -0.51 3.84
C LEU A 592 7.14 1.01 3.65
N ASN A 593 8.11 1.76 4.18
CA ASN A 593 8.17 3.21 4.00
C ASN A 593 8.28 3.61 2.53
N ALA A 594 9.11 2.89 1.77
CA ALA A 594 9.28 3.15 0.36
C ALA A 594 7.99 2.88 -0.43
N VAL A 595 7.26 1.81 -0.12
CA VAL A 595 5.96 1.49 -0.73
C VAL A 595 4.93 2.57 -0.42
N THR A 596 4.86 3.02 0.83
CA THR A 596 3.91 4.05 1.29
C THR A 596 4.16 5.38 0.59
N GLU A 597 5.41 5.83 0.51
CA GLU A 597 5.79 7.10 -0.14
C GLU A 597 5.68 7.03 -1.67
N CYS A 598 5.82 5.85 -2.26
CA CYS A 598 5.64 5.63 -3.69
C CYS A 598 4.18 5.61 -4.16
N GLY A 599 3.24 6.02 -3.30
CA GLY A 599 1.86 6.28 -3.69
C GLY A 599 1.09 5.02 -4.05
N GLY A 600 1.38 3.91 -3.36
CA GLY A 600 0.80 2.57 -3.54
C GLY A 600 -0.72 2.52 -3.45
N ASP A 601 -1.39 3.02 -4.48
CA ASP A 601 -2.82 2.93 -4.63
C ASP A 601 -3.20 1.52 -5.07
N GLU A 602 -2.43 0.95 -5.99
CA GLU A 602 -2.53 -0.43 -6.41
C GLU A 602 -1.92 -1.35 -5.36
N ARG A 603 -2.51 -2.55 -5.18
CA ARG A 603 -1.98 -3.62 -4.32
C ARG A 603 -2.18 -4.95 -5.04
N PHE A 604 -1.35 -5.94 -4.73
CA PHE A 604 -1.68 -7.30 -5.13
C PHE A 604 -2.84 -7.80 -4.28
N ASN A 605 -3.98 -8.03 -4.90
CA ASN A 605 -5.14 -8.69 -4.29
C ASN A 605 -5.43 -9.97 -5.07
N GLN A 606 -6.31 -10.83 -4.53
CA GLN A 606 -6.60 -12.11 -5.18
C GLN A 606 -7.08 -11.94 -6.63
N PRO A 607 -8.05 -11.05 -6.96
CA PRO A 607 -8.46 -10.84 -8.35
C PRO A 607 -7.33 -10.40 -9.28
N ARG A 608 -6.38 -9.59 -8.79
CA ARG A 608 -5.21 -9.16 -9.57
C ARG A 608 -4.27 -10.33 -9.84
N ILE A 609 -3.98 -11.13 -8.82
CA ILE A 609 -3.15 -12.34 -8.98
C ILE A 609 -3.80 -13.30 -9.97
N ASP A 610 -5.09 -13.57 -9.82
CA ASP A 610 -5.84 -14.44 -10.74
C ASP A 610 -5.75 -13.94 -12.19
N SER A 611 -5.77 -12.61 -12.39
CA SER A 611 -5.60 -12.01 -13.73
C SER A 611 -4.18 -12.11 -14.28
N MET A 612 -3.17 -12.36 -13.45
CA MET A 612 -1.76 -12.46 -13.82
C MET A 612 -1.30 -13.90 -14.05
N ILE A 613 -2.03 -14.90 -13.53
CA ILE A 613 -1.73 -16.31 -13.75
C ILE A 613 -1.67 -16.60 -15.25
N ASP A 614 -0.68 -17.38 -15.66
CA ASP A 614 -0.36 -17.75 -17.05
C ASP A 614 -0.04 -16.58 -18.00
N HIS A 615 0.04 -15.35 -17.50
CA HIS A 615 0.49 -14.21 -18.29
C HIS A 615 2.01 -14.04 -18.18
N SER A 616 2.65 -13.58 -19.26
CA SER A 616 4.05 -13.20 -19.25
C SER A 616 4.21 -11.78 -18.69
N LEU A 617 5.01 -11.63 -17.64
CA LEU A 617 5.38 -10.36 -17.03
C LEU A 617 6.79 -9.99 -17.51
N VAL A 618 6.85 -9.17 -18.55
CA VAL A 618 8.06 -8.85 -19.29
C VAL A 618 8.74 -7.62 -18.73
N GLN A 619 10.06 -7.72 -18.53
CA GLN A 619 10.92 -6.65 -18.07
C GLN A 619 12.03 -6.44 -19.10
N ILE A 620 12.32 -5.18 -19.40
CA ILE A 620 13.43 -4.80 -20.26
C ILE A 620 14.34 -3.86 -19.48
N ALA A 621 15.61 -4.24 -19.37
CA ALA A 621 16.64 -3.44 -18.74
C ALA A 621 17.12 -2.30 -19.66
N ALA A 622 17.86 -1.33 -19.12
CA ALA A 622 18.34 -0.19 -19.89
C ALA A 622 19.35 -0.56 -20.99
N ASP A 623 20.01 -1.71 -20.87
CA ASP A 623 20.96 -2.28 -21.83
C ASP A 623 20.31 -3.23 -22.84
N GLY A 624 18.98 -3.39 -22.80
CA GLY A 624 18.23 -4.26 -23.70
C GLY A 624 18.12 -5.71 -23.23
N GLU A 625 18.54 -6.05 -22.01
CA GLU A 625 18.28 -7.38 -21.45
C GLU A 625 16.77 -7.61 -21.27
N ILE A 626 16.27 -8.71 -21.83
CA ILE A 626 14.85 -9.12 -21.78
C ILE A 626 14.72 -10.27 -20.78
N SER A 627 13.86 -10.09 -19.77
CA SER A 627 13.45 -11.15 -18.87
C SER A 627 11.93 -11.22 -18.76
N ALA A 628 11.40 -12.40 -18.47
CA ALA A 628 9.98 -12.63 -18.30
C ALA A 628 9.73 -13.54 -17.11
N MET A 629 8.56 -13.38 -16.50
CA MET A 629 8.06 -14.28 -15.46
C MET A 629 6.64 -14.73 -15.79
N ILE A 630 6.32 -15.99 -15.55
CA ILE A 630 4.95 -16.52 -15.63
C ILE A 630 4.59 -17.17 -14.29
N LEU A 631 3.52 -16.67 -13.65
CA LEU A 631 2.97 -17.27 -12.43
C LEU A 631 2.02 -18.41 -12.80
N ARG A 632 2.11 -19.56 -12.12
CA ARG A 632 1.23 -20.71 -12.30
C ARG A 632 0.23 -20.83 -11.14
N GLU A 633 -0.94 -21.39 -11.43
CA GLU A 633 -2.03 -21.58 -10.45
C GLU A 633 -1.64 -22.48 -9.27
N ASP A 634 -0.70 -23.41 -9.48
CA ASP A 634 -0.22 -24.33 -8.45
C ASP A 634 0.77 -23.69 -7.45
N GLY A 635 1.02 -22.39 -7.54
CA GLY A 635 1.95 -21.65 -6.69
C GLY A 635 3.40 -21.70 -7.17
N THR A 636 3.68 -22.29 -8.33
CA THR A 636 5.01 -22.23 -8.96
C THR A 636 5.13 -21.06 -9.93
N TRP A 637 6.35 -20.64 -10.27
CA TRP A 637 6.57 -19.65 -11.33
C TRP A 637 7.74 -20.00 -12.24
N GLU A 638 7.65 -19.59 -13.49
CA GLU A 638 8.68 -19.78 -14.51
C GLU A 638 9.42 -18.47 -14.76
N GLN A 639 10.73 -18.56 -14.97
CA GLN A 639 11.57 -17.44 -15.35
C GLN A 639 12.10 -17.67 -16.75
N TYR A 640 12.01 -16.65 -17.60
CA TYR A 640 12.62 -16.63 -18.91
C TYR A 640 13.67 -15.53 -18.96
N ARG A 641 14.85 -15.84 -19.49
CA ARG A 641 15.91 -14.86 -19.75
C ARG A 641 16.30 -15.00 -21.21
N HIS A 642 16.27 -13.90 -21.95
CA HIS A 642 16.56 -13.92 -23.39
C HIS A 642 15.71 -14.96 -24.15
N THR A 643 14.41 -15.06 -23.82
CA THR A 643 13.44 -16.03 -24.38
C THR A 643 13.58 -17.49 -23.94
N GLU A 644 14.66 -17.85 -23.23
CA GLU A 644 14.87 -19.21 -22.74
C GLU A 644 14.38 -19.41 -21.33
N LEU A 645 13.81 -20.59 -21.07
CA LEU A 645 13.42 -21.01 -19.73
C LEU A 645 14.67 -21.21 -18.87
N ASP A 646 14.82 -20.39 -17.84
CA ASP A 646 15.80 -20.59 -16.79
C ASP A 646 15.26 -21.63 -15.80
N ALA A 647 15.70 -22.88 -15.92
CA ALA A 647 15.16 -23.99 -15.12
C ALA A 647 15.46 -23.80 -13.62
N GLY A 648 14.45 -23.98 -12.77
CA GLY A 648 14.61 -23.89 -11.32
C GLY A 648 13.33 -24.22 -10.57
N ASN A 649 13.46 -24.50 -9.28
CA ASN A 649 12.35 -24.87 -8.41
C ASN A 649 11.83 -23.62 -7.71
N ARG A 650 10.85 -22.95 -8.29
CA ARG A 650 10.44 -21.59 -7.95
C ARG A 650 9.01 -21.57 -7.41
N GLU A 651 8.79 -20.85 -6.32
CA GLU A 651 7.47 -20.73 -5.67
C GLU A 651 7.07 -19.27 -5.48
N TRP A 652 5.77 -19.01 -5.53
CA TRP A 652 5.20 -17.70 -5.23
C TRP A 652 4.02 -17.81 -4.27
N THR A 653 3.81 -16.76 -3.46
CA THR A 653 2.65 -16.64 -2.57
C THR A 653 2.20 -15.19 -2.46
N LEU A 654 0.93 -14.97 -2.11
CA LEU A 654 0.42 -13.65 -1.73
C LEU A 654 0.44 -13.54 -0.20
N THR A 655 1.15 -12.56 0.34
CA THR A 655 1.23 -12.33 1.79
C THR A 655 -0.06 -11.70 2.34
N ALA A 656 -0.22 -11.71 3.66
CA ALA A 656 -1.33 -11.01 4.34
C ALA A 656 -1.29 -9.49 4.09
N ASP A 657 -0.10 -8.93 3.88
CA ASP A 657 0.13 -7.51 3.62
C ASP A 657 0.03 -7.12 2.14
N SER A 658 -0.54 -8.01 1.31
CA SER A 658 -0.72 -7.79 -0.13
C SER A 658 0.59 -7.66 -0.93
N TYR A 659 1.67 -8.30 -0.48
CA TYR A 659 2.91 -8.44 -1.26
C TYR A 659 2.92 -9.76 -2.03
N LEU A 660 3.36 -9.71 -3.29
CA LEU A 660 3.68 -10.92 -4.04
C LEU A 660 5.08 -11.37 -3.64
N ALA A 661 5.14 -12.48 -2.90
CA ALA A 661 6.39 -13.11 -2.49
C ALA A 661 6.84 -14.10 -3.56
N LEU A 662 8.07 -13.95 -4.05
CA LEU A 662 8.70 -14.78 -5.06
C LEU A 662 9.96 -15.43 -4.46
N VAL A 663 9.98 -16.76 -4.41
CA VAL A 663 11.11 -17.55 -3.94
C VAL A 663 11.81 -18.14 -5.17
N PRO A 664 13.07 -17.72 -5.47
CA PRO A 664 13.81 -18.20 -6.64
C PRO A 664 14.25 -19.68 -6.55
N ASP A 665 14.44 -20.20 -5.34
CA ASP A 665 14.69 -21.62 -5.08
C ASP A 665 13.94 -22.06 -3.83
N ALA A 666 12.94 -22.94 -3.98
CA ALA A 666 12.13 -23.44 -2.86
C ALA A 666 12.94 -24.29 -1.86
N ASN A 667 14.19 -24.66 -2.19
CA ASN A 667 15.12 -25.27 -1.24
C ASN A 667 15.88 -24.23 -0.39
N ASP A 668 15.88 -22.95 -0.79
CA ASP A 668 16.49 -21.83 -0.08
C ASP A 668 15.46 -20.70 0.15
N LEU A 669 14.71 -20.84 1.24
CA LEU A 669 13.71 -19.84 1.64
C LEU A 669 14.35 -18.55 2.20
N ALA A 670 15.68 -18.49 2.38
CA ALA A 670 16.36 -17.27 2.83
C ALA A 670 16.53 -16.25 1.70
N THR A 671 16.53 -16.72 0.44
CA THR A 671 16.57 -15.88 -0.75
C THR A 671 15.15 -15.67 -1.28
N PHE A 672 14.69 -14.44 -1.33
CA PHE A 672 13.33 -14.13 -1.78
C PHE A 672 13.21 -12.70 -2.31
N ASN A 673 12.12 -12.44 -3.03
CA ASN A 673 11.71 -11.11 -3.44
C ASN A 673 10.30 -10.83 -2.94
N TYR A 674 10.08 -9.64 -2.39
CA TYR A 674 8.73 -9.09 -2.18
C TYR A 674 8.47 -8.01 -3.19
N TRP A 675 7.39 -8.18 -3.94
CA TRP A 675 6.88 -7.18 -4.87
C TRP A 675 5.67 -6.51 -4.26
N ALA A 676 5.73 -5.19 -4.16
CA ALA A 676 4.60 -4.34 -3.87
C ALA A 676 4.24 -3.60 -5.15
N LEU A 677 3.02 -3.82 -5.64
CA LEU A 677 2.48 -3.04 -6.74
C LEU A 677 2.31 -1.61 -6.24
N THR A 678 2.90 -0.62 -6.91
CA THR A 678 2.72 0.80 -6.57
C THR A 678 1.70 1.44 -7.50
N ASN A 679 1.70 1.06 -8.78
CA ASN A 679 0.77 1.56 -9.78
C ASN A 679 0.57 0.54 -10.92
N PHE A 680 -0.53 0.66 -11.67
CA PHE A 680 -0.86 -0.20 -12.82
C PHE A 680 -1.50 0.64 -13.93
N ASP A 681 -0.87 0.64 -15.10
CA ASP A 681 -1.43 1.24 -16.31
C ASP A 681 -2.30 0.18 -17.01
N TYR A 682 -3.63 0.33 -16.89
CA TYR A 682 -4.58 -0.58 -17.53
C TYR A 682 -4.69 -0.42 -19.06
N THR A 683 -4.11 0.63 -19.65
CA THR A 683 -4.08 0.82 -21.11
C THR A 683 -2.91 0.06 -21.73
N LEU A 684 -1.75 0.11 -21.07
CA LEU A 684 -0.52 -0.56 -21.51
C LEU A 684 -0.31 -1.94 -20.89
N ASN A 685 -1.13 -2.30 -19.89
CA ASN A 685 -0.97 -3.44 -19.00
C ASN A 685 0.40 -3.44 -18.29
N LEU A 686 0.80 -2.29 -17.77
CA LEU A 686 2.13 -2.09 -17.20
C LEU A 686 2.05 -1.97 -15.68
N LEU A 687 2.84 -2.78 -14.98
CA LEU A 687 2.96 -2.81 -13.53
C LEU A 687 4.18 -1.97 -13.13
N ALA A 688 3.98 -1.01 -12.22
CA ALA A 688 5.06 -0.37 -11.48
C ALA A 688 5.19 -1.04 -10.11
N ILE A 689 6.38 -1.53 -9.79
CA ILE A 689 6.60 -2.42 -8.66
C ILE A 689 7.76 -1.87 -7.83
N LYS A 690 7.55 -1.76 -6.52
CA LYS A 690 8.61 -1.65 -5.54
C LYS A 690 9.04 -3.06 -5.17
N GLN A 691 10.32 -3.35 -5.28
CA GLN A 691 10.87 -4.66 -4.97
C GLN A 691 11.81 -4.58 -3.77
N PHE A 692 11.64 -5.52 -2.84
CA PHE A 692 12.60 -5.86 -1.80
C PHE A 692 13.19 -7.22 -2.14
N SER A 693 14.50 -7.28 -2.38
CA SER A 693 15.22 -8.50 -2.73
C SER A 693 16.16 -8.88 -1.60
N GLN A 694 15.94 -10.04 -1.00
CA GLN A 694 16.87 -10.66 -0.06
C GLN A 694 17.70 -11.72 -0.81
N THR A 695 19.02 -11.60 -0.74
CA THR A 695 19.98 -12.56 -1.32
C THR A 695 21.03 -12.94 -0.28
N ASP A 696 21.88 -13.93 -0.60
CA ASP A 696 23.09 -14.25 0.18
C ASP A 696 24.01 -13.05 0.42
N ASN A 697 24.03 -12.08 -0.50
CA ASN A 697 24.91 -10.91 -0.44
C ASN A 697 24.30 -9.73 0.33
N GLY A 698 23.06 -9.86 0.82
CA GLY A 698 22.31 -8.83 1.53
C GLY A 698 20.98 -8.48 0.86
N ALA A 699 20.31 -7.48 1.45
CA ALA A 699 19.01 -7.03 1.03
C ALA A 699 19.08 -5.70 0.25
N THR A 700 18.29 -5.58 -0.82
CA THR A 700 18.18 -4.36 -1.62
C THR A 700 16.73 -3.96 -1.83
N ILE A 701 16.47 -2.65 -1.89
CA ILE A 701 15.20 -2.08 -2.38
C ILE A 701 15.49 -1.39 -3.69
N ASN A 702 14.73 -1.76 -4.71
CA ASN A 702 14.80 -1.24 -6.06
C ASN A 702 13.38 -1.11 -6.63
N ASN A 703 13.31 -0.58 -7.84
CA ASN A 703 12.08 -0.51 -8.59
C ASN A 703 12.15 -1.36 -9.83
N LEU A 704 10.98 -1.80 -10.24
CA LEU A 704 10.74 -2.69 -11.34
C LEU A 704 9.55 -2.18 -12.14
N MET A 705 9.64 -2.31 -13.46
CA MET A 705 8.50 -2.16 -14.36
C MET A 705 8.32 -3.48 -15.11
N ALA A 706 7.10 -4.01 -15.14
CA ALA A 706 6.79 -5.24 -15.85
C ALA A 706 5.53 -5.07 -16.70
N ARG A 707 5.58 -5.42 -17.98
CA ARG A 707 4.42 -5.39 -18.88
C ARG A 707 3.79 -6.78 -18.96
N GLN A 708 2.47 -6.85 -18.81
CA GLN A 708 1.71 -8.08 -18.83
C GLN A 708 1.22 -8.40 -20.25
N TYR A 709 1.53 -9.62 -20.72
CA TYR A 709 1.05 -10.17 -21.99
C TYR A 709 0.23 -11.43 -21.72
N ALA A 710 -0.97 -11.50 -22.30
CA ALA A 710 -1.75 -12.72 -22.30
C ALA A 710 -1.11 -13.77 -23.22
N PRO A 711 -1.34 -15.07 -22.97
CA PRO A 711 -0.88 -16.14 -23.85
C PRO A 711 -1.23 -15.87 -25.32
N ASN A 712 -0.23 -15.92 -26.19
CA ASN A 712 -0.37 -15.71 -27.64
C ASN A 712 -0.97 -14.35 -28.05
N SER A 713 -0.78 -13.31 -27.22
CA SER A 713 -1.23 -11.94 -27.53
C SER A 713 -0.21 -11.10 -28.30
N LEU A 714 1.05 -11.53 -28.38
CA LEU A 714 2.08 -10.86 -29.18
C LEU A 714 1.68 -10.87 -30.66
N ALA A 715 1.81 -9.72 -31.33
CA ALA A 715 1.44 -9.55 -32.72
C ALA A 715 2.51 -8.78 -33.50
N ALA A 716 2.71 -9.14 -34.76
CA ALA A 716 3.60 -8.44 -35.67
C ALA A 716 2.99 -7.13 -36.21
N CYS A 717 3.80 -6.09 -36.37
CA CYS A 717 3.38 -4.81 -36.92
C CYS A 717 3.31 -4.86 -38.46
N THR A 718 2.20 -5.36 -39.01
CA THR A 718 2.01 -5.55 -40.47
C THR A 718 1.75 -4.28 -41.27
N THR A 719 1.71 -3.12 -40.61
CA THR A 719 1.48 -1.83 -41.26
C THR A 719 2.57 -1.55 -42.28
N ASN A 720 2.17 -1.22 -43.52
CA ASN A 720 3.05 -0.97 -44.66
C ASN A 720 3.91 -2.18 -45.12
N ASP A 721 3.58 -3.39 -44.68
CA ASP A 721 4.16 -4.59 -45.28
C ASP A 721 3.93 -4.61 -46.79
N SER A 722 4.95 -5.08 -47.50
CA SER A 722 5.05 -4.94 -48.95
C SER A 722 4.24 -6.00 -49.69
N GLY A 723 3.95 -7.12 -49.02
CA GLY A 723 3.39 -8.33 -49.62
C GLY A 723 4.36 -8.98 -50.61
N TRP A 724 4.09 -10.23 -50.99
CA TRP A 724 4.96 -10.99 -51.89
C TRP A 724 4.24 -11.43 -53.17
N ASP A 725 4.84 -11.15 -54.33
CA ASP A 725 4.38 -11.66 -55.64
C ASP A 725 5.19 -12.90 -56.03
N GLN A 726 4.51 -14.05 -56.05
CA GLN A 726 5.11 -15.34 -56.39
C GLN A 726 5.53 -15.46 -57.87
N ALA A 727 4.92 -14.69 -58.78
CA ALA A 727 5.22 -14.79 -60.22
C ALA A 727 6.53 -14.08 -60.58
N THR A 728 6.75 -12.93 -59.95
CA THR A 728 7.92 -12.07 -60.17
C THR A 728 8.98 -12.27 -59.10
N THR A 729 8.64 -12.95 -57.99
CA THR A 729 9.50 -13.17 -56.82
C THR A 729 10.05 -11.86 -56.26
N THR A 730 9.17 -10.87 -56.18
CA THR A 730 9.44 -9.53 -55.70
C THR A 730 8.34 -9.06 -54.76
N PRO A 731 8.58 -7.98 -53.99
CA PRO A 731 7.53 -7.36 -53.21
C PRO A 731 6.40 -6.81 -54.10
N VAL A 732 5.16 -6.91 -53.65
CA VAL A 732 4.00 -6.34 -54.39
C VAL A 732 4.08 -4.82 -54.40
N THR A 733 4.56 -4.23 -53.30
CA THR A 733 4.79 -2.78 -53.18
C THR A 733 6.24 -2.52 -52.79
N THR A 734 6.99 -1.82 -53.63
CA THR A 734 8.36 -1.38 -53.31
C THR A 734 8.38 -0.37 -52.18
N ARG A 735 9.32 -0.51 -51.23
CA ARG A 735 9.53 0.42 -50.11
C ARG A 735 10.96 0.90 -50.06
N THR A 736 11.18 2.12 -49.60
CA THR A 736 12.52 2.68 -49.37
C THR A 736 13.03 2.35 -47.96
N LEU A 737 14.35 2.35 -47.79
CA LEU A 737 14.97 2.20 -46.46
C LEU A 737 14.54 3.30 -45.46
N ASP A 738 14.33 4.53 -45.93
CA ASP A 738 13.84 5.64 -45.08
C ASP A 738 12.40 5.42 -44.61
N GLU A 739 11.54 4.85 -45.47
CA GLU A 739 10.18 4.44 -45.08
C GLU A 739 10.22 3.30 -44.06
N PHE A 740 11.14 2.34 -44.21
CA PHE A 740 11.37 1.30 -43.21
C PHE A 740 11.79 1.88 -41.86
N ASN A 741 12.82 2.73 -41.81
CA ASN A 741 13.28 3.32 -40.55
C ASN A 741 12.16 4.09 -39.83
N THR A 742 11.37 4.84 -40.60
CA THR A 742 10.20 5.55 -40.07
C THR A 742 9.13 4.59 -39.54
N GLN A 743 8.82 3.53 -40.29
CA GLN A 743 7.79 2.57 -39.91
C GLN A 743 8.23 1.69 -38.73
N ALA A 744 9.48 1.24 -38.70
CA ALA A 744 10.05 0.46 -37.60
C ALA A 744 9.98 1.27 -36.29
N ALA A 745 10.37 2.54 -36.31
CA ALA A 745 10.26 3.42 -35.14
C ALA A 745 8.81 3.63 -34.67
N GLN A 746 7.83 3.64 -35.59
CA GLN A 746 6.40 3.72 -35.23
C GLN A 746 5.83 2.39 -34.73
N CYS A 747 6.39 1.27 -35.17
CA CYS A 747 5.98 -0.07 -34.76
C CYS A 747 6.57 -0.47 -33.41
N LYS A 748 7.68 0.15 -32.97
CA LYS A 748 8.27 -0.11 -31.67
C LYS A 748 7.26 0.20 -30.57
N THR A 749 6.93 -0.81 -29.77
CA THR A 749 6.34 -0.55 -28.47
C THR A 749 7.49 -0.16 -27.55
N ILE A 750 7.49 1.05 -27.01
CA ILE A 750 8.47 1.52 -26.03
C ILE A 750 7.70 1.94 -24.79
N TRP A 751 8.14 1.49 -23.62
CA TRP A 751 7.51 1.82 -22.36
C TRP A 751 8.57 2.26 -21.35
N PHE A 752 8.42 3.48 -20.82
CA PHE A 752 9.36 4.09 -19.85
C PHE A 752 10.83 4.09 -20.30
N ASP A 753 11.09 4.49 -21.55
CA ASP A 753 12.41 4.50 -22.17
C ASP A 753 13.09 3.11 -22.19
N ARG A 754 12.30 2.03 -22.10
CA ARG A 754 12.75 0.66 -22.33
C ARG A 754 12.39 0.24 -23.75
N ASP A 755 13.44 0.09 -24.56
CA ASP A 755 13.35 -0.23 -25.98
C ASP A 755 13.72 -1.72 -26.17
N PRO A 756 12.83 -2.54 -26.75
CA PRO A 756 13.20 -3.88 -27.15
C PRO A 756 14.21 -3.82 -28.31
N VAL A 757 15.42 -4.32 -28.08
CA VAL A 757 16.51 -4.34 -29.07
C VAL A 757 17.16 -5.72 -29.16
N PHE A 758 17.79 -6.02 -30.29
CA PHE A 758 18.70 -7.16 -30.35
C PHE A 758 20.02 -6.81 -29.66
N THR A 759 20.52 -7.74 -28.86
CA THR A 759 21.84 -7.66 -28.23
C THR A 759 22.67 -8.87 -28.62
N GLU A 760 24.00 -8.77 -28.55
CA GLU A 760 24.87 -9.93 -28.79
C GLU A 760 24.56 -11.07 -27.82
N THR A 761 24.35 -10.76 -26.53
CA THR A 761 24.00 -11.77 -25.51
C THR A 761 22.68 -12.49 -25.82
N LEU A 762 21.68 -11.81 -26.39
CA LEU A 762 20.43 -12.43 -26.80
C LEU A 762 20.61 -13.43 -27.96
N LEU A 763 21.58 -13.21 -28.84
CA LEU A 763 21.73 -13.96 -30.09
C LEU A 763 22.83 -15.02 -30.06
N VAL A 764 23.92 -14.78 -29.33
CA VAL A 764 25.12 -15.63 -29.30
C VAL A 764 25.73 -15.76 -27.90
N GLY A 765 24.95 -15.50 -26.85
CA GLY A 765 25.36 -15.76 -25.46
C GLY A 765 26.75 -15.24 -25.09
N ASN A 766 27.65 -16.17 -24.72
CA ASN A 766 29.03 -15.87 -24.35
C ASN A 766 29.97 -16.04 -25.54
N THR A 767 30.74 -14.99 -25.84
CA THR A 767 31.73 -15.03 -26.91
C THR A 767 32.72 -16.19 -26.75
N GLY A 768 32.80 -17.04 -27.77
CA GLY A 768 33.66 -18.21 -27.87
C GLY A 768 32.97 -19.55 -27.53
N ASP A 769 31.67 -19.56 -27.19
CA ASP A 769 30.89 -20.75 -26.87
C ASP A 769 29.78 -20.99 -27.89
N THR A 770 30.09 -21.74 -28.96
CA THR A 770 29.09 -22.06 -30.00
C THR A 770 27.89 -22.89 -29.53
N SER A 771 27.85 -23.33 -28.26
CA SER A 771 26.70 -24.07 -27.71
C SER A 771 25.57 -23.17 -27.22
N ASP A 772 25.82 -21.87 -27.00
CA ASP A 772 24.80 -20.88 -26.66
C ASP A 772 24.39 -19.97 -27.84
N ASP A 773 25.00 -20.18 -29.01
CA ASP A 773 24.61 -19.61 -30.30
C ASP A 773 23.14 -19.92 -30.63
N LYS A 774 22.38 -18.90 -31.07
CA LYS A 774 20.96 -19.02 -31.44
C LYS A 774 20.67 -18.91 -32.94
N ALA A 775 19.50 -19.40 -33.31
CA ALA A 775 18.88 -19.17 -34.60
C ALA A 775 17.49 -18.54 -34.43
N LEU A 776 17.14 -17.62 -35.32
CA LEU A 776 15.76 -17.11 -35.40
C LEU A 776 14.95 -18.10 -36.24
N GLN A 777 13.85 -18.60 -35.68
CA GLN A 777 12.81 -19.34 -36.40
C GLN A 777 11.60 -18.43 -36.62
N PHE A 778 11.12 -18.36 -37.86
CA PHE A 778 10.04 -17.47 -38.28
C PHE A 778 8.67 -18.16 -38.12
N ALA A 779 7.69 -17.48 -37.52
CA ALA A 779 6.38 -18.06 -37.26
C ALA A 779 5.53 -18.20 -38.54
N SER A 780 5.69 -17.28 -39.49
CA SER A 780 5.00 -17.34 -40.79
C SER A 780 5.54 -18.43 -41.70
N ASP A 781 6.78 -18.86 -41.49
CA ASP A 781 7.47 -19.90 -42.25
C ASP A 781 8.47 -20.66 -41.35
N SER A 782 7.98 -21.72 -40.70
CA SER A 782 8.75 -22.49 -39.72
C SER A 782 9.86 -23.36 -40.33
N SER A 783 9.97 -23.38 -41.66
CA SER A 783 11.04 -24.04 -42.41
C SER A 783 12.28 -23.17 -42.58
N ARG A 784 12.17 -21.86 -42.31
CA ARG A 784 13.25 -20.88 -42.44
C ARG A 784 13.91 -20.57 -41.11
N PHE A 785 15.24 -20.49 -41.16
CA PHE A 785 16.09 -20.25 -40.01
C PHE A 785 17.19 -19.26 -40.35
N LEU A 786 17.40 -18.27 -39.48
CA LEU A 786 18.57 -17.42 -39.51
C LEU A 786 19.52 -17.87 -38.40
N LYS A 787 20.48 -18.73 -38.74
CA LYS A 787 21.47 -19.31 -37.83
C LYS A 787 22.61 -18.32 -37.60
N LEU A 788 22.80 -17.86 -36.36
CA LEU A 788 23.82 -16.89 -36.00
C LEU A 788 24.95 -17.61 -35.24
N SER A 789 26.18 -17.16 -35.44
CA SER A 789 27.34 -17.72 -34.74
C SER A 789 28.30 -16.62 -34.28
N ASP A 790 28.89 -16.83 -33.12
CA ASP A 790 29.94 -15.97 -32.55
C ASP A 790 31.28 -15.96 -33.30
N ASN A 791 31.41 -16.74 -34.39
CA ASN A 791 32.62 -16.79 -35.20
C ASN A 791 32.85 -15.49 -35.99
N PHE A 792 34.04 -14.89 -35.89
CA PHE A 792 34.32 -13.58 -36.49
C PHE A 792 34.97 -13.65 -37.88
N SER A 793 34.60 -12.69 -38.72
CA SER A 793 35.24 -12.36 -40.00
C SER A 793 35.27 -10.84 -40.21
N GLY A 794 36.36 -10.19 -39.77
CA GLY A 794 36.49 -8.73 -39.80
C GLY A 794 35.61 -8.06 -38.74
N ASP A 795 34.80 -7.09 -39.14
CA ASP A 795 33.84 -6.37 -38.27
C ASP A 795 32.47 -7.09 -38.18
N PHE A 796 32.38 -8.33 -38.64
CA PHE A 796 31.15 -9.12 -38.68
C PHE A 796 31.34 -10.47 -38.01
N PHE A 797 30.23 -11.00 -37.51
CA PHE A 797 30.04 -12.39 -37.14
C PHE A 797 29.62 -13.22 -38.37
N LEU A 798 29.78 -14.53 -38.30
CA LEU A 798 29.40 -15.48 -39.34
C LEU A 798 28.04 -16.12 -39.00
N GLY A 799 27.33 -16.59 -40.02
CA GLY A 799 26.06 -17.28 -39.83
C GLY A 799 25.61 -17.98 -41.11
N GLN A 800 24.39 -18.52 -41.09
CA GLN A 800 23.76 -19.17 -42.23
C GLN A 800 22.27 -18.81 -42.31
N TYR A 801 21.77 -18.53 -43.51
CA TYR A 801 20.34 -18.43 -43.77
C TYR A 801 19.87 -19.72 -44.44
N ILE A 802 18.97 -20.45 -43.79
CA ILE A 802 18.60 -21.82 -44.11
C ILE A 802 17.10 -21.90 -44.36
N ASP A 803 16.71 -22.65 -45.39
CA ASP A 803 15.33 -23.06 -45.65
C ASP A 803 15.33 -24.58 -45.83
N SER A 804 14.51 -25.28 -45.03
CA SER A 804 14.42 -26.75 -45.05
C SER A 804 13.34 -27.29 -45.98
N ASP A 805 12.50 -26.44 -46.57
CA ASP A 805 11.37 -26.87 -47.40
C ASP A 805 11.73 -27.00 -48.89
N GLY A 806 11.06 -27.95 -49.54
CA GLY A 806 11.27 -28.33 -50.94
C GLY A 806 12.72 -28.68 -51.26
N CYS A 807 13.40 -27.90 -52.10
CA CYS A 807 14.83 -28.15 -52.41
C CYS A 807 15.80 -27.60 -51.38
N GLY A 808 15.30 -26.78 -50.45
CA GLY A 808 16.05 -26.08 -49.43
C GLY A 808 17.14 -25.15 -49.96
N PHE A 809 17.64 -24.29 -49.09
CA PHE A 809 18.89 -23.56 -49.32
C PHE A 809 19.66 -23.40 -48.02
N ASN A 810 20.95 -23.14 -48.17
CA ASN A 810 21.85 -22.83 -47.07
C ASN A 810 22.87 -21.81 -47.57
N ILE A 811 22.65 -20.55 -47.23
CA ILE A 811 23.45 -19.42 -47.70
C ILE A 811 24.33 -18.95 -46.55
N ASP A 812 25.64 -18.92 -46.76
CA ASP A 812 26.55 -18.33 -45.78
C ASP A 812 26.34 -16.81 -45.72
N ILE A 813 26.18 -16.30 -44.51
CA ILE A 813 25.98 -14.87 -44.24
C ILE A 813 27.05 -14.34 -43.31
N ARG A 814 27.18 -13.02 -43.28
CA ARG A 814 27.86 -12.30 -42.20
C ARG A 814 26.90 -11.29 -41.59
N TRP A 815 26.92 -11.14 -40.27
CA TRP A 815 25.96 -10.34 -39.53
C TRP A 815 26.62 -9.50 -38.43
N LYS A 816 25.92 -8.49 -37.95
CA LYS A 816 26.32 -7.62 -36.83
C LYS A 816 25.09 -6.94 -36.22
N ILE A 817 25.27 -6.36 -35.03
CA ILE A 817 24.30 -5.45 -34.42
C ILE A 817 24.75 -4.02 -34.67
N GLU A 818 23.85 -3.20 -35.22
CA GLU A 818 24.09 -1.75 -35.41
C GLU A 818 23.89 -1.00 -34.07
N ASP A 819 24.36 0.24 -33.96
CA ASP A 819 24.38 1.01 -32.70
C ASP A 819 22.99 1.19 -32.05
N ASP A 820 21.91 1.06 -32.82
CA ASP A 820 20.52 1.16 -32.37
C ASP A 820 19.87 -0.19 -32.03
N GLY A 821 20.65 -1.29 -32.06
CA GLY A 821 20.18 -2.64 -31.78
C GLY A 821 19.54 -3.34 -32.98
N THR A 822 19.68 -2.80 -34.19
CA THR A 822 19.23 -3.45 -35.44
C THR A 822 20.13 -4.62 -35.79
N LEU A 823 19.55 -5.79 -36.04
CA LEU A 823 20.25 -6.94 -36.60
C LEU A 823 20.43 -6.72 -38.10
N TYR A 824 21.67 -6.50 -38.54
CA TYR A 824 22.04 -6.41 -39.95
C TYR A 824 22.74 -7.69 -40.38
N TYR A 825 22.34 -8.25 -41.52
CA TYR A 825 23.09 -9.34 -42.14
C TYR A 825 23.13 -9.22 -43.66
N GLU A 826 24.15 -9.83 -44.25
CA GLU A 826 24.31 -9.90 -45.70
C GLU A 826 24.92 -11.23 -46.12
N ALA A 827 24.50 -11.73 -47.28
CA ALA A 827 25.06 -12.94 -47.87
C ALA A 827 26.51 -12.71 -48.30
N ILE A 828 27.39 -13.68 -48.04
CA ILE A 828 28.82 -13.57 -48.36
C ILE A 828 29.05 -13.43 -49.88
N ASP A 829 28.15 -13.99 -50.70
CA ASP A 829 28.16 -13.86 -52.15
C ASP A 829 27.65 -12.50 -52.67
N GLY A 830 27.15 -11.63 -51.77
CA GLY A 830 26.60 -10.32 -52.10
C GLY A 830 25.19 -10.34 -52.70
N SER A 831 24.48 -11.48 -52.64
CA SER A 831 23.15 -11.65 -53.24
C SER A 831 22.04 -10.87 -52.53
N MET A 832 22.15 -10.69 -51.20
CA MET A 832 21.15 -10.02 -50.38
C MET A 832 21.75 -9.33 -49.14
N ASN A 833 21.04 -8.33 -48.64
CA ASN A 833 21.24 -7.77 -47.31
C ASN A 833 19.88 -7.49 -46.66
N GLU A 834 19.82 -7.61 -45.34
CA GLU A 834 18.59 -7.39 -44.59
C GLU A 834 18.88 -6.74 -43.23
N ARG A 835 17.93 -5.88 -42.80
CA ARG A 835 17.86 -5.28 -41.47
C ARG A 835 16.63 -5.79 -40.76
N ILE A 836 16.78 -6.24 -39.52
CA ILE A 836 15.69 -6.68 -38.66
C ILE A 836 15.71 -5.86 -37.37
N VAL A 837 14.61 -5.19 -37.08
CA VAL A 837 14.38 -4.42 -35.86
C VAL A 837 13.39 -5.18 -34.99
N LEU A 838 13.71 -5.34 -33.72
CA LEU A 838 12.78 -5.82 -32.71
C LEU A 838 11.76 -4.72 -32.40
N THR A 839 10.46 -5.03 -32.50
CA THR A 839 9.37 -4.06 -32.29
C THR A 839 8.60 -4.28 -30.99
N ASP A 840 8.46 -5.52 -30.54
CA ASP A 840 7.82 -5.86 -29.26
C ASP A 840 8.26 -7.28 -28.82
N THR A 841 8.02 -7.66 -27.58
CA THR A 841 8.29 -9.01 -27.06
C THR A 841 7.37 -9.36 -25.91
N ASP A 842 6.87 -10.59 -25.87
CA ASP A 842 6.17 -11.18 -24.70
C ASP A 842 7.15 -11.92 -23.77
N GLY A 843 8.45 -11.73 -23.98
CA GLY A 843 9.54 -12.34 -23.23
C GLY A 843 9.90 -13.76 -23.65
N LEU A 844 9.03 -14.44 -24.43
CA LEU A 844 9.26 -15.79 -24.98
C LEU A 844 9.44 -15.75 -26.50
N LYS A 845 8.78 -14.79 -27.15
CA LYS A 845 8.82 -14.56 -28.59
C LYS A 845 9.12 -13.10 -28.86
N LEU A 846 9.60 -12.85 -30.06
CA LEU A 846 10.10 -11.55 -30.51
C LEU A 846 9.27 -11.11 -31.72
N SER A 847 8.62 -9.96 -31.65
CA SER A 847 7.96 -9.36 -32.82
C SER A 847 8.98 -8.50 -33.58
N ILE A 848 9.08 -8.69 -34.89
CA ILE A 848 10.07 -8.01 -35.72
C ILE A 848 9.45 -7.20 -36.85
N LYS A 849 10.19 -6.18 -37.28
CA LYS A 849 10.02 -5.47 -38.56
C LYS A 849 11.31 -5.58 -39.34
N ALA A 850 11.24 -6.01 -40.59
CA ALA A 850 12.41 -6.29 -41.40
C ALA A 850 12.38 -5.55 -42.75
N PHE A 851 13.58 -5.27 -43.26
CA PHE A 851 13.81 -4.68 -44.57
C PHE A 851 14.84 -5.52 -45.34
N ASN A 852 14.37 -6.24 -46.35
CA ASN A 852 15.20 -7.05 -47.23
C ASN A 852 15.52 -6.30 -48.51
N HIS A 853 16.75 -6.45 -49.00
CA HIS A 853 17.16 -5.99 -50.31
C HIS A 853 17.95 -7.09 -51.03
N GLN A 854 17.49 -7.48 -52.23
CA GLN A 854 18.19 -8.44 -53.08
C GLN A 854 18.84 -7.75 -54.28
N ALA A 855 20.11 -8.10 -54.57
CA ALA A 855 20.86 -7.50 -55.68
C ALA A 855 20.19 -7.72 -57.04
N ARG A 856 19.50 -8.85 -57.23
CA ARG A 856 18.81 -9.17 -58.48
C ARG A 856 17.70 -8.19 -58.85
N TRP A 857 17.05 -7.56 -57.85
CA TRP A 857 16.01 -6.56 -58.08
C TRP A 857 16.53 -5.29 -58.74
N GLN A 858 17.81 -4.97 -58.55
CA GLN A 858 18.46 -3.86 -59.25
C GLN A 858 18.88 -4.23 -60.67
N THR A 859 19.34 -5.46 -60.87
CA THR A 859 19.94 -5.90 -62.15
C THR A 859 18.91 -6.33 -63.19
N ASP A 860 17.71 -6.71 -62.76
CA ASP A 860 16.61 -7.02 -63.68
C ASP A 860 15.94 -5.71 -64.18
N GLU A 861 16.15 -5.41 -65.46
CA GLU A 861 15.62 -4.21 -66.12
C GLU A 861 14.08 -4.14 -66.11
N THR A 862 13.39 -5.26 -65.85
CA THR A 862 11.93 -5.32 -65.77
C THR A 862 11.36 -4.92 -64.40
N LEU A 863 12.19 -4.95 -63.34
CA LEU A 863 11.77 -4.70 -61.96
C LEU A 863 12.04 -3.27 -61.49
N GLN A 864 13.13 -2.63 -61.96
CA GLN A 864 13.46 -1.21 -61.72
C GLN A 864 13.61 -0.77 -60.25
N PHE A 865 14.11 -1.61 -59.34
CA PHE A 865 14.35 -1.22 -57.94
C PHE A 865 15.63 -0.38 -57.82
N ALA A 866 15.61 0.70 -57.02
CA ALA A 866 16.82 1.41 -56.63
C ALA A 866 17.62 0.64 -55.56
N ALA A 867 18.86 1.06 -55.32
CA ALA A 867 19.73 0.43 -54.33
C ALA A 867 19.26 0.57 -52.86
N THR A 868 18.33 1.49 -52.61
CA THR A 868 17.69 1.73 -51.30
C THR A 868 16.25 1.23 -51.25
N ASP A 869 15.80 0.55 -52.30
CA ASP A 869 14.44 0.04 -52.42
C ASP A 869 14.42 -1.45 -52.10
N GLY A 870 13.41 -1.93 -51.40
CA GLY A 870 13.36 -3.31 -50.95
C GLY A 870 11.98 -3.73 -50.48
N GLU A 871 11.99 -4.85 -49.78
CA GLU A 871 10.83 -5.44 -49.13
C GLU A 871 10.79 -5.00 -47.67
N MET A 872 9.68 -4.42 -47.25
CA MET A 872 9.33 -4.30 -45.84
C MET A 872 8.36 -5.42 -45.46
N TRP A 873 8.67 -6.16 -44.40
CA TRP A 873 7.82 -7.25 -43.88
C TRP A 873 7.90 -7.35 -42.35
N SER A 874 7.01 -8.13 -41.74
CA SER A 874 6.96 -8.34 -40.30
C SER A 874 6.62 -9.79 -39.96
N ASP A 875 7.09 -10.26 -38.81
CA ASP A 875 6.77 -11.59 -38.29
C ASP A 875 6.95 -11.65 -36.77
N ILE A 876 6.61 -12.80 -36.19
CA ILE A 876 7.00 -13.22 -34.85
C ILE A 876 8.10 -14.26 -35.00
N VAL A 877 9.19 -14.10 -34.27
CA VAL A 877 10.31 -15.06 -34.25
C VAL A 877 10.46 -15.68 -32.88
N THR A 878 10.88 -16.95 -32.88
CA THR A 878 11.31 -17.68 -31.68
C THR A 878 12.81 -17.91 -31.80
N LEU A 879 13.55 -17.73 -30.71
CA LEU A 879 14.95 -18.12 -30.66
C LEU A 879 15.05 -19.60 -30.31
N ILE A 880 15.83 -20.34 -31.08
CA ILE A 880 16.14 -21.75 -30.85
C ILE A 880 17.65 -21.96 -30.84
N ASP A 881 18.11 -23.04 -30.23
CA ASP A 881 19.53 -23.40 -30.27
C ASP A 881 19.95 -23.70 -31.70
N THR A 882 21.14 -23.25 -32.08
CA THR A 882 21.68 -23.54 -33.42
C THR A 882 21.83 -25.03 -33.73
N SER A 883 21.88 -25.89 -32.70
CA SER A 883 21.89 -27.35 -32.82
C SER A 883 20.56 -27.95 -33.27
N ASP A 884 19.46 -27.24 -33.05
CA ASP A 884 18.11 -27.69 -33.37
C ASP A 884 17.70 -27.32 -34.80
N VAL A 885 18.51 -26.48 -35.48
CA VAL A 885 18.32 -26.13 -36.89
C VAL A 885 18.63 -27.36 -37.77
N PRO A 886 17.73 -27.76 -38.69
CA PRO A 886 17.96 -28.86 -39.59
C PRO A 886 19.22 -28.66 -40.45
N ASN A 887 20.01 -29.73 -40.62
CA ASN A 887 21.14 -29.68 -41.53
C ASN A 887 20.67 -29.85 -42.97
N VAL A 888 20.61 -28.74 -43.72
CA VAL A 888 20.22 -28.71 -45.13
C VAL A 888 21.47 -28.71 -46.01
N VAL A 889 21.57 -29.73 -46.87
CA VAL A 889 22.58 -29.78 -47.94
C VAL A 889 21.86 -29.50 -49.26
N PRO A 890 22.10 -28.35 -49.91
CA PRO A 890 21.45 -28.01 -51.18
C PRO A 890 21.69 -29.09 -52.24
N ILE A 891 20.64 -29.48 -52.95
CA ILE A 891 20.75 -30.41 -54.08
C ILE A 891 21.22 -29.59 -55.30
N GLU A 892 22.46 -29.79 -55.75
CA GLU A 892 22.98 -29.14 -56.95
C GLU A 892 22.12 -29.48 -58.18
N ALA A 893 21.75 -28.46 -58.96
CA ALA A 893 21.05 -28.65 -60.22
C ALA A 893 21.92 -29.48 -61.19
N PRO A 894 21.36 -30.44 -61.95
CA PRO A 894 22.12 -31.24 -62.89
C PRO A 894 22.74 -30.36 -63.99
N GLU A 895 24.01 -30.63 -64.35
CA GLU A 895 24.72 -29.90 -65.40
C GLU A 895 23.89 -29.84 -66.70
N PRO A 896 23.79 -28.68 -67.37
CA PRO A 896 23.02 -28.57 -68.60
C PRO A 896 23.66 -29.44 -69.70
N THR A 897 22.88 -30.39 -70.21
CA THR A 897 23.28 -31.23 -71.35
C THR A 897 23.57 -30.32 -72.56
N PRO A 898 24.73 -30.44 -73.23
CA PRO A 898 25.03 -29.60 -74.39
C PRO A 898 24.01 -29.84 -75.52
N PRO A 899 23.62 -28.80 -76.27
CA PRO A 899 22.66 -28.96 -77.37
C PRO A 899 23.24 -29.87 -78.46
N ALA A 900 22.46 -30.87 -78.87
CA ALA A 900 22.82 -31.77 -79.96
C ALA A 900 22.87 -31.00 -81.30
N GLU A 901 23.98 -31.13 -82.02
CA GLU A 901 24.15 -30.61 -83.37
C GLU A 901 23.28 -31.38 -84.38
N GLY A 902 22.40 -30.62 -85.05
CA GLY A 902 21.81 -30.79 -86.38
C GLY A 902 21.63 -32.18 -87.03
N GLU A 903 20.40 -32.45 -87.48
CA GLU A 903 20.17 -32.96 -88.83
C GLU A 903 18.79 -32.54 -89.38
N THR A 904 18.82 -32.02 -90.61
CA THR A 904 17.70 -31.52 -91.42
C THR A 904 16.90 -32.64 -92.08
N GLY A 905 15.58 -32.45 -92.22
CA GLY A 905 14.88 -32.71 -93.49
C GLY A 905 13.70 -33.69 -93.51
N ASP A 906 12.60 -33.22 -94.13
CA ASP A 906 11.41 -33.91 -94.65
C ASP A 906 10.52 -34.68 -93.67
N GLY A 907 9.20 -34.51 -93.57
CA GLY A 907 8.21 -33.96 -94.50
C GLY A 907 7.19 -35.05 -94.85
N THR A 908 6.00 -35.08 -94.23
CA THR A 908 4.70 -35.40 -94.88
C THR A 908 3.53 -35.41 -93.89
N ALA A 909 2.36 -35.05 -94.44
CA ALA A 909 1.07 -34.81 -93.80
C ALA A 909 0.25 -36.09 -93.51
N GLY A 910 -0.77 -35.98 -92.66
CA GLY A 910 -1.78 -37.02 -92.46
C GLY A 910 -2.93 -36.59 -91.54
N ASP A 911 -4.04 -36.23 -92.17
CA ASP A 911 -5.36 -35.83 -91.68
C ASP A 911 -6.14 -36.96 -90.96
N GLY A 912 -7.17 -36.67 -90.16
CA GLY A 912 -8.08 -37.74 -89.67
C GLY A 912 -8.97 -37.47 -88.47
N THR A 913 -10.13 -36.89 -88.75
CA THR A 913 -11.37 -36.71 -87.94
C THR A 913 -11.99 -37.96 -87.26
N GLY A 914 -12.67 -37.76 -86.12
CA GLY A 914 -14.10 -38.13 -85.96
C GLY A 914 -14.51 -39.17 -84.90
N GLY A 915 -15.54 -38.83 -84.09
CA GLY A 915 -16.71 -39.72 -83.91
C GLY A 915 -17.10 -40.22 -82.50
N GLU A 916 -17.94 -39.43 -81.81
CA GLU A 916 -19.20 -39.75 -81.10
C GLU A 916 -19.52 -41.13 -80.41
N LYS A 917 -19.93 -40.99 -79.13
CA LYS A 917 -21.23 -41.39 -78.48
C LYS A 917 -21.47 -42.74 -77.79
N SER A 918 -22.23 -42.57 -76.68
CA SER A 918 -23.21 -43.45 -75.99
C SER A 918 -22.67 -44.38 -74.90
N GLY A 919 -23.23 -44.49 -73.67
CA GLY A 919 -24.41 -43.89 -73.02
C GLY A 919 -24.90 -44.78 -71.86
N ASP A 920 -25.32 -44.15 -70.74
CA ASP A 920 -26.38 -44.51 -69.75
C ASP A 920 -26.32 -45.88 -68.99
N THR A 921 -26.49 -46.04 -67.65
CA THR A 921 -27.56 -45.59 -66.72
C THR A 921 -27.24 -45.89 -65.22
N GLY A 922 -27.53 -44.94 -64.31
CA GLY A 922 -28.32 -45.08 -63.06
C GLY A 922 -27.74 -45.61 -61.71
N GLY A 923 -27.71 -44.75 -60.67
CA GLY A 923 -28.27 -45.07 -59.33
C GLY A 923 -27.46 -44.77 -58.05
N GLU A 924 -27.73 -43.60 -57.45
CA GLU A 924 -27.77 -43.22 -56.00
C GLU A 924 -26.56 -43.34 -55.03
N ASN A 925 -26.42 -42.22 -54.28
CA ASN A 925 -25.78 -41.99 -52.98
C ASN A 925 -24.27 -41.69 -52.86
N SER A 926 -24.05 -40.52 -52.24
CA SER A 926 -22.98 -40.16 -51.30
C SER A 926 -21.68 -39.53 -51.84
N GLU A 927 -21.32 -38.46 -51.14
CA GLU A 927 -19.97 -37.89 -50.98
C GLU A 927 -19.31 -37.33 -52.24
N THR A 928 -19.25 -36.00 -52.29
CA THR A 928 -18.31 -35.23 -53.11
C THR A 928 -16.89 -35.80 -52.91
N PRO A 929 -16.25 -36.35 -53.95
CA PRO A 929 -14.84 -36.71 -53.89
C PRO A 929 -14.00 -35.45 -53.97
N GLU A 930 -12.97 -35.40 -53.11
CA GLU A 930 -11.85 -34.48 -53.19
C GLU A 930 -11.38 -34.30 -54.63
N GLU A 931 -11.28 -33.03 -55.04
CA GLU A 931 -10.53 -32.66 -56.23
C GLU A 931 -9.06 -33.07 -55.99
N PRO A 932 -8.44 -33.83 -56.90
CA PRO A 932 -7.09 -34.32 -56.71
C PRO A 932 -6.13 -33.14 -56.54
N ALA A 933 -5.34 -33.20 -55.48
CA ALA A 933 -4.22 -32.31 -55.21
C ALA A 933 -3.37 -32.12 -56.48
N GLY A 934 -3.34 -30.88 -56.98
CA GLY A 934 -2.26 -30.44 -57.87
C GLY A 934 -0.93 -30.49 -57.11
N PRO A 935 0.21 -30.65 -57.80
CA PRO A 935 1.50 -30.78 -57.13
C PRO A 935 1.80 -29.53 -56.27
N PRO A 936 2.41 -29.70 -55.08
CA PRO A 936 2.82 -28.58 -54.23
C PRO A 936 3.96 -27.75 -54.86
N ALA A 937 4.12 -26.53 -54.34
CA ALA A 937 5.06 -25.50 -54.77
C ALA A 937 6.52 -25.97 -54.88
N GLY A 938 7.25 -25.47 -55.88
CA GLY A 938 8.72 -25.54 -55.91
C GLY A 938 9.32 -24.40 -55.08
N THR A 939 10.36 -24.70 -54.28
CA THR A 939 11.17 -23.68 -53.60
C THR A 939 11.95 -22.89 -54.64
N ILE A 940 11.77 -21.56 -54.65
CA ILE A 940 12.59 -20.65 -55.45
C ILE A 940 13.74 -20.18 -54.55
N LEU A 941 14.97 -20.38 -55.01
CA LEU A 941 16.17 -19.92 -54.34
C LEU A 941 16.23 -18.37 -54.37
N ASN A 942 16.92 -17.75 -53.39
CA ASN A 942 17.09 -16.28 -53.32
C ASN A 942 17.75 -15.66 -54.58
N ASP A 943 18.37 -16.47 -55.44
CA ASP A 943 18.95 -16.05 -56.72
C ASP A 943 17.96 -16.13 -57.91
N GLY A 944 16.69 -16.51 -57.66
CA GLY A 944 15.67 -16.68 -58.69
C GLY A 944 15.75 -18.01 -59.45
N GLN A 945 16.61 -18.95 -59.04
CA GLN A 945 16.62 -20.29 -59.62
C GLN A 945 15.43 -21.11 -59.10
N GLN A 946 14.65 -21.67 -60.02
CA GLN A 946 13.70 -22.73 -59.72
C GLN A 946 14.48 -24.04 -59.59
N CYS A 947 14.36 -24.71 -58.45
CA CYS A 947 14.83 -26.06 -58.34
C CYS A 947 13.87 -27.00 -59.11
N ALA A 948 14.41 -27.80 -60.04
CA ALA A 948 13.62 -28.74 -60.81
C ALA A 948 13.39 -30.04 -60.01
N PHE A 949 12.12 -30.43 -59.82
CA PHE A 949 11.76 -31.75 -59.31
C PHE A 949 12.36 -32.84 -60.21
N LEU A 950 13.01 -33.85 -59.61
CA LEU A 950 13.19 -35.14 -60.28
C LEU A 950 11.84 -35.87 -60.22
N GLU A 951 11.20 -36.08 -61.38
CA GLU A 951 10.09 -37.04 -61.48
C GLU A 951 10.61 -38.44 -61.09
N GLU A 952 9.99 -39.04 -60.06
CA GLU A 952 10.20 -40.45 -59.74
C GLU A 952 9.68 -41.28 -60.93
N PRO A 953 10.49 -42.16 -61.57
CA PRO A 953 9.95 -43.02 -62.61
C PRO A 953 8.94 -43.98 -61.98
N PRO A 954 7.77 -44.20 -62.61
CA PRO A 954 6.77 -45.11 -62.07
C PRO A 954 7.39 -46.50 -61.89
N ALA A 955 7.24 -47.06 -60.69
CA ALA A 955 7.80 -48.37 -60.34
C ALA A 955 7.32 -49.47 -61.32
N PRO A 956 8.19 -50.44 -61.66
CA PRO A 956 7.79 -51.60 -62.46
C PRO A 956 6.84 -52.57 -61.75
#